data_AF-A0A969MRL7-F1
#
_entry.id   AF-A0A969MRL7-F1
#
_cell.length_a   1.000
_cell.length_b   1.000
_cell.length_c   1.000
_cell.angle_alpha   90.00
_cell.angle_beta   90.00
_cell.angle_gamma   90.00
#
_symmetry.space_group_name_H-M   'P 1'
#
loop_
_entity.id
_entity.type
_entity.pdbx_description
1 polymer ?
#
loop_
_entity_poly.entity_id
_entity_poly.type
_entity_poly.pdbx_seq_one_letter_code
_entity_poly.pdbx_strand_id
1 'polypeptide(L)'
;MPNSSILFIDATVKNHQSLLVGIEPSTQIFVLDSEEDGIRQITNVLIKHSNFSDVHIISHGSPGCLYLGQTQLSLDTLDHYASNLKSWFPSPFLNNSAPSLLLYGCNVAAGDAGDEFIEKLHHLTGAKVAASTSPIGRTPLGGNWQLDHKLGQIQAILPIAPSTLAAYEEVLAAPVINDNITVTRAVDEDQTLSIAGISVNDTDAADIQTVTLAVAQGILNLASTDGLSGITGNGTGSISFSGTLSNVNAALSGVSYKPELNYSGNETLSITVNDGTQSASRNVAIAVTPVNDVPTIAPSGISIAEGGNGSFTTSNFGITDVDNQDVQIIVKLNSLPSKGYLTFNGNFLVVGSTFSYDQIAQLRYVHGGTQTTDPGGTSDAFTITVDDGAGGTIGATTIPVTITPVNQLPAVIGTNTLFEGETNHPVSISISDPDQPAGNYTVEILSLPADGILRLNGTPVTVGQTLSSAALANLTYSHDNNDDNFGNPPPDGFTVRVTDDGGGTGTPGSTTATINLSIQPNNDDPVLVTNTGITLNTLEGLTKVITPANLSVADPDSATTQLTYTLTAAPDPTLGGLELFRGSTWVRIGVGASFTQDDLNDGRVRYAFHQASSGDQSFADSFSFQVRDSEVREYPSRREGGIWKADGSDLQTLTFNVNIDVPPNAFGGTGGIQNPTVVGNNPPTTDLNGGIANLNEGGSRTITSALLNTTDTANTPSEIVYRITSLPTSGAIQLNGVSLGLYGSFTQADVDNNRVT
;
A
#
# COMPACT_ATOMS: atom_id res chain seq x y z
N MET A 1 17.86 -99.34 -43.48
CA MET A 1 18.26 -99.49 -42.05
C MET A 1 16.99 -99.37 -41.21
N PRO A 2 16.95 -99.76 -39.92
CA PRO A 2 15.87 -99.30 -39.05
C PRO A 2 15.80 -97.77 -39.06
N ASN A 3 14.58 -97.23 -38.93
CA ASN A 3 14.36 -95.79 -38.76
C ASN A 3 15.10 -95.31 -37.50
N SER A 4 15.86 -94.22 -37.61
CA SER A 4 16.45 -93.56 -36.44
C SER A 4 15.59 -92.35 -36.09
N SER A 5 15.16 -92.30 -34.83
CA SER A 5 14.45 -91.15 -34.27
C SER A 5 15.43 -90.18 -33.60
N ILE A 6 15.15 -88.89 -33.72
CA ILE A 6 15.72 -87.85 -32.85
C ILE A 6 14.66 -87.46 -31.83
N LEU A 7 15.03 -87.35 -30.57
CA LEU A 7 14.18 -86.90 -29.47
C LEU A 7 14.79 -85.67 -28.82
N PHE A 8 14.08 -84.54 -28.90
CA PHE A 8 14.33 -83.35 -28.11
C PHE A 8 13.45 -83.40 -26.85
N ILE A 9 14.03 -83.04 -25.71
CA ILE A 9 13.27 -82.78 -24.48
C ILE A 9 13.70 -81.42 -23.97
N ASP A 10 12.74 -80.56 -23.64
CA ASP A 10 13.05 -79.23 -23.12
C ASP A 10 13.49 -79.27 -21.65
N ALA A 11 14.53 -78.51 -21.27
CA ALA A 11 14.98 -78.48 -19.87
C ALA A 11 13.95 -77.87 -18.91
N THR A 12 13.05 -77.01 -19.40
CA THR A 12 11.94 -76.47 -18.58
C THR A 12 10.95 -77.54 -18.14
N VAL A 13 10.88 -78.68 -18.85
CA VAL A 13 10.02 -79.80 -18.46
C VAL A 13 10.45 -80.33 -17.09
N LYS A 14 9.53 -80.15 -16.13
CA LYS A 14 9.65 -80.63 -14.76
C LYS A 14 10.03 -82.12 -14.73
N ASN A 15 11.03 -82.47 -13.93
CA ASN A 15 11.53 -83.84 -13.78
C ASN A 15 11.90 -84.56 -15.10
N HIS A 16 12.27 -83.84 -16.17
CA HIS A 16 12.60 -84.44 -17.48
C HIS A 16 13.69 -85.52 -17.44
N GLN A 17 14.58 -85.51 -16.44
CA GLN A 17 15.61 -86.53 -16.29
C GLN A 17 15.02 -87.92 -16.02
N SER A 18 13.80 -88.02 -15.49
CA SER A 18 13.08 -89.29 -15.36
C SER A 18 12.73 -89.91 -16.72
N LEU A 19 12.34 -89.08 -17.70
CA LEU A 19 12.05 -89.49 -19.08
C LEU A 19 13.32 -90.02 -19.77
N LEU A 20 14.49 -89.41 -19.51
CA LEU A 20 15.77 -89.82 -20.09
C LEU A 20 16.15 -91.28 -19.76
N VAL A 21 15.75 -91.79 -18.59
CA VAL A 21 16.07 -93.17 -18.15
C VAL A 21 15.38 -94.24 -19.01
N GLY A 22 14.26 -93.89 -19.67
CA GLY A 22 13.44 -94.83 -20.44
C GLY A 22 13.71 -94.88 -21.95
N ILE A 23 14.64 -94.09 -22.48
CA ILE A 23 14.76 -93.91 -23.94
C ILE A 23 15.32 -95.16 -24.64
N GLU A 24 14.70 -95.53 -25.76
CA GLU A 24 15.12 -96.66 -26.60
C GLU A 24 16.55 -96.50 -27.13
N PRO A 25 17.47 -97.47 -26.97
CA PRO A 25 18.91 -97.33 -27.27
C PRO A 25 19.33 -97.03 -28.73
N SER A 26 18.38 -96.86 -29.65
CA SER A 26 18.61 -96.47 -31.05
C SER A 26 18.22 -95.00 -31.35
N THR A 27 17.76 -94.28 -30.34
CA THR A 27 17.33 -92.88 -30.40
C THR A 27 18.51 -91.95 -30.16
N GLN A 28 18.58 -90.84 -30.91
CA GLN A 28 19.50 -89.75 -30.64
C GLN A 28 18.79 -88.68 -29.80
N ILE A 29 19.41 -88.25 -28.70
CA ILE A 29 18.74 -87.52 -27.61
C ILE A 29 19.43 -86.17 -27.41
N PHE A 30 18.65 -85.10 -27.33
CA PHE A 30 19.14 -83.75 -27.05
C PHE A 30 18.23 -83.09 -26.04
N VAL A 31 18.79 -82.65 -24.91
CA VAL A 31 18.07 -81.75 -23.99
C VAL A 31 18.29 -80.33 -24.48
N LEU A 32 17.22 -79.56 -24.62
CA LEU A 32 17.31 -78.13 -24.97
C LEU A 32 17.65 -77.33 -23.70
N ASP A 33 18.65 -76.46 -23.78
CA ASP A 33 18.98 -75.51 -22.71
C ASP A 33 17.81 -74.53 -22.52
N SER A 34 17.40 -74.27 -21.28
CA SER A 34 16.32 -73.33 -20.97
C SER A 34 16.67 -71.90 -21.34
N GLU A 35 17.97 -71.56 -21.33
CA GLU A 35 18.47 -70.20 -21.51
C GLU A 35 18.80 -69.86 -22.98
N GLU A 36 18.59 -70.77 -23.93
CA GLU A 36 18.80 -70.54 -25.37
C GLU A 36 17.51 -70.59 -26.20
N ASP A 37 17.57 -70.04 -27.42
CA ASP A 37 16.51 -70.13 -28.44
C ASP A 37 16.36 -71.60 -28.91
N GLY A 38 15.31 -72.28 -28.41
CA GLY A 38 15.09 -73.70 -28.67
C GLY A 38 14.92 -74.05 -30.15
N ILE A 39 14.40 -73.13 -30.97
CA ILE A 39 14.30 -73.34 -32.42
C ILE A 39 15.68 -73.33 -33.07
N ARG A 40 16.58 -72.43 -32.67
CA ARG A 40 17.98 -72.44 -33.12
C ARG A 40 18.72 -73.66 -32.60
N GLN A 41 18.50 -74.08 -31.36
CA GLN A 41 19.08 -75.32 -30.82
C GLN A 41 18.68 -76.55 -31.67
N ILE A 42 17.37 -76.76 -31.89
CA ILE A 42 16.85 -77.84 -32.74
C ILE A 42 17.43 -77.73 -34.16
N THR A 43 17.44 -76.53 -34.76
CA THR A 43 18.03 -76.32 -36.10
C THR A 43 19.50 -76.73 -36.13
N ASN A 44 20.30 -76.27 -35.17
CA ASN A 44 21.73 -76.53 -35.05
C ASN A 44 22.06 -78.01 -34.82
N VAL A 45 21.11 -78.80 -34.32
CA VAL A 45 21.21 -80.26 -34.24
C VAL A 45 20.79 -80.89 -35.57
N LEU A 46 19.60 -80.58 -36.08
CA LEU A 46 19.04 -81.26 -37.26
C LEU A 46 19.90 -81.05 -38.52
N ILE A 47 20.48 -79.88 -38.75
CA ILE A 47 21.38 -79.65 -39.91
C ILE A 47 22.70 -80.43 -39.85
N LYS A 48 23.06 -81.00 -38.70
CA LYS A 48 24.30 -81.79 -38.50
C LYS A 48 24.07 -83.31 -38.58
N HIS A 49 22.81 -83.76 -38.60
CA HIS A 49 22.43 -85.17 -38.68
C HIS A 49 21.66 -85.39 -39.99
N SER A 50 21.97 -86.45 -40.74
CA SER A 50 21.45 -86.64 -42.11
C SER A 50 20.78 -88.00 -42.33
N ASN A 51 20.53 -88.74 -41.26
CA ASN A 51 19.99 -90.10 -41.29
C ASN A 51 18.99 -90.33 -40.13
N PHE A 52 17.89 -89.59 -40.15
CA PHE A 52 16.74 -89.75 -39.26
C PHE A 52 15.44 -89.65 -40.06
N SER A 53 14.36 -90.26 -39.56
CA SER A 53 13.05 -90.26 -40.22
C SER A 53 11.95 -89.58 -39.41
N ASP A 54 12.14 -89.48 -38.10
CA ASP A 54 11.11 -89.06 -37.16
C ASP A 54 11.77 -88.20 -36.06
N VAL A 55 11.22 -87.00 -35.84
CA VAL A 55 11.66 -86.05 -34.81
C VAL A 55 10.55 -85.93 -33.77
N HIS A 56 10.88 -86.21 -32.52
CA HIS A 56 9.99 -86.07 -31.37
C HIS A 56 10.46 -84.87 -30.54
N ILE A 57 9.52 -84.07 -30.03
CA ILE A 57 9.80 -82.93 -29.15
C ILE A 57 8.87 -83.05 -27.94
N ILE A 58 9.44 -83.20 -26.73
CA ILE A 58 8.69 -83.11 -25.46
C ILE A 58 8.96 -81.75 -24.85
N SER A 59 7.93 -80.93 -24.67
CA SER A 59 8.02 -79.61 -24.05
C SER A 59 6.65 -79.12 -23.58
N HIS A 60 6.62 -77.99 -22.87
CA HIS A 60 5.36 -77.36 -22.49
C HIS A 60 4.60 -76.82 -23.72
N GLY A 61 3.27 -76.73 -23.62
CA GLY A 61 2.42 -76.33 -24.75
C GLY A 61 1.07 -75.75 -24.34
N SER A 62 0.44 -75.05 -25.28
CA SER A 62 -0.90 -74.49 -25.17
C SER A 62 -1.53 -74.38 -26.58
N PRO A 63 -2.84 -74.13 -26.74
CA PRO A 63 -3.50 -74.10 -28.05
C PRO A 63 -2.78 -73.20 -29.08
N GLY A 64 -2.27 -73.80 -30.16
CA GLY A 64 -1.53 -73.10 -31.21
C GLY A 64 -0.11 -72.65 -30.82
N CYS A 65 0.48 -73.25 -29.79
CA CYS A 65 1.74 -72.79 -29.19
C CYS A 65 2.57 -73.91 -28.53
N LEU A 66 3.89 -73.84 -28.70
CA LEU A 66 4.87 -74.74 -28.09
C LEU A 66 6.02 -73.92 -27.47
N TYR A 67 6.39 -74.20 -26.22
CA TYR A 67 7.47 -73.51 -25.52
C TYR A 67 8.77 -74.34 -25.61
N LEU A 68 9.89 -73.70 -25.95
CA LEU A 68 11.18 -74.33 -26.29
C LEU A 68 12.35 -73.43 -25.85
N GLY A 69 12.92 -73.69 -24.67
CA GLY A 69 13.84 -72.78 -23.98
C GLY A 69 13.24 -71.38 -23.85
N GLN A 70 14.00 -70.34 -24.21
CA GLN A 70 13.48 -68.96 -24.27
C GLN A 70 12.55 -68.68 -25.47
N THR A 71 12.16 -69.69 -26.26
CA THR A 71 11.32 -69.49 -27.47
C THR A 71 9.89 -69.96 -27.28
N GLN A 72 8.94 -69.05 -27.47
CA GLN A 72 7.55 -69.39 -27.73
C GLN A 72 7.36 -69.55 -29.25
N LEU A 73 7.16 -70.78 -29.72
CA LEU A 73 6.76 -71.04 -31.11
C LEU A 73 5.23 -71.06 -31.18
N SER A 74 4.63 -69.99 -31.73
CA SER A 74 3.18 -69.82 -31.87
C SER A 74 2.80 -69.33 -33.27
N LEU A 75 1.50 -69.18 -33.54
CA LEU A 75 0.98 -68.58 -34.76
C LEU A 75 1.63 -67.22 -35.11
N ASP A 76 2.00 -66.42 -34.12
CA ASP A 76 2.63 -65.10 -34.29
C ASP A 76 4.13 -65.17 -34.60
N THR A 77 4.82 -66.24 -34.19
CA THR A 77 6.29 -66.37 -34.31
C THR A 77 6.74 -67.36 -35.39
N LEU A 78 5.84 -68.21 -35.91
CA LEU A 78 6.14 -69.17 -36.99
C LEU A 78 6.82 -68.53 -38.22
N ASP A 79 6.39 -67.33 -38.63
CA ASP A 79 6.97 -66.63 -39.79
C ASP A 79 8.38 -66.08 -39.52
N HIS A 80 8.69 -65.69 -38.27
CA HIS A 80 10.06 -65.32 -37.88
C HIS A 80 11.01 -66.51 -38.01
N TYR A 81 10.55 -67.70 -37.61
CA TYR A 81 11.32 -68.94 -37.67
C TYR A 81 11.19 -69.71 -39.00
N ALA A 82 10.50 -69.17 -39.99
CA ALA A 82 10.19 -69.87 -41.24
C ALA A 82 11.44 -70.36 -42.00
N SER A 83 12.58 -69.67 -41.92
CA SER A 83 13.86 -70.11 -42.51
C SER A 83 14.47 -71.30 -41.76
N ASN A 84 14.41 -71.28 -40.43
CA ASN A 84 14.87 -72.37 -39.57
C ASN A 84 14.04 -73.63 -39.82
N LEU A 85 12.72 -73.51 -39.74
CA LEU A 85 11.78 -74.63 -39.91
C LEU A 85 11.90 -75.30 -41.29
N LYS A 86 12.09 -74.50 -42.36
CA LYS A 86 12.36 -75.02 -43.72
C LYS A 86 13.68 -75.78 -43.85
N SER A 87 14.63 -75.56 -42.94
CA SER A 87 15.94 -76.23 -42.94
C SER A 87 15.99 -77.53 -42.12
N TRP A 88 14.95 -77.82 -41.31
CA TRP A 88 14.90 -79.02 -40.46
C TRP A 88 14.81 -80.33 -41.27
N PHE A 89 14.18 -80.31 -42.44
CA PHE A 89 13.94 -81.49 -43.28
C PHE A 89 14.23 -81.18 -44.77
N PRO A 90 15.51 -81.09 -45.18
CA PRO A 90 15.84 -80.79 -46.57
C PRO A 90 15.43 -81.90 -47.54
N SER A 91 14.83 -81.52 -48.66
CA SER A 91 14.46 -82.42 -49.77
C SER A 91 15.66 -82.71 -50.68
N PRO A 92 15.82 -83.92 -51.26
CA PRO A 92 14.90 -85.07 -51.23
C PRO A 92 14.96 -85.88 -49.94
N PHE A 93 13.78 -86.26 -49.43
CA PHE A 93 13.67 -87.03 -48.18
C PHE A 93 14.17 -88.47 -48.31
N LEU A 94 14.65 -89.02 -47.19
CA LEU A 94 15.06 -90.42 -47.06
C LEU A 94 13.92 -91.37 -47.45
N ASN A 95 14.26 -92.40 -48.25
CA ASN A 95 13.31 -93.36 -48.82
C ASN A 95 12.13 -92.73 -49.60
N ASN A 96 12.23 -91.46 -50.03
CA ASN A 96 11.20 -90.73 -50.76
C ASN A 96 9.85 -90.60 -50.02
N SER A 97 9.86 -90.63 -48.67
CA SER A 97 8.72 -90.28 -47.81
C SER A 97 9.07 -89.04 -47.00
N ALA A 98 8.11 -88.11 -46.84
CA ALA A 98 8.23 -87.06 -45.84
C ALA A 98 8.47 -87.66 -44.43
N PRO A 99 9.36 -87.06 -43.62
CA PRO A 99 9.61 -87.46 -42.24
C PRO A 99 8.44 -87.06 -41.33
N SER A 100 8.48 -87.50 -40.08
CA SER A 100 7.48 -87.14 -39.06
C SER A 100 8.04 -86.12 -38.05
N LEU A 101 7.20 -85.19 -37.60
CA LEU A 101 7.44 -84.27 -36.49
C LEU A 101 6.33 -84.49 -35.44
N LEU A 102 6.69 -84.90 -34.24
CA LEU A 102 5.76 -85.31 -33.19
C LEU A 102 5.93 -84.42 -31.95
N LEU A 103 4.92 -83.60 -31.65
CA LEU A 103 4.96 -82.57 -30.61
C LEU A 103 4.17 -83.03 -29.37
N TYR A 104 4.89 -83.34 -28.30
CA TYR A 104 4.36 -83.78 -27.01
C TYR A 104 4.36 -82.60 -26.04
N GLY A 105 3.46 -81.64 -26.29
CA GLY A 105 3.08 -80.59 -25.35
C GLY A 105 1.56 -80.55 -25.14
N CYS A 106 1.12 -80.01 -24.02
CA CYS A 106 -0.29 -79.95 -23.66
C CYS A 106 -1.12 -79.15 -24.67
N ASN A 107 -2.21 -79.73 -25.17
CA ASN A 107 -3.26 -79.04 -25.93
C ASN A 107 -2.77 -78.27 -27.19
N VAL A 108 -1.56 -78.54 -27.70
CA VAL A 108 -0.92 -77.80 -28.80
C VAL A 108 -1.81 -77.72 -30.05
N ALA A 109 -2.60 -78.77 -30.32
CA ALA A 109 -3.53 -78.87 -31.43
C ALA A 109 -5.01 -78.75 -31.02
N ALA A 110 -5.31 -78.16 -29.85
CA ALA A 110 -6.69 -78.02 -29.38
C ALA A 110 -7.41 -76.81 -30.02
N GLY A 111 -8.45 -77.08 -30.81
CA GLY A 111 -9.30 -76.07 -31.42
C GLY A 111 -8.63 -75.29 -32.56
N ASP A 112 -9.36 -74.32 -33.12
CA ASP A 112 -9.04 -73.62 -34.37
C ASP A 112 -7.59 -73.10 -34.45
N ALA A 113 -7.07 -72.51 -33.37
CA ALA A 113 -5.69 -72.00 -33.29
C ALA A 113 -4.64 -73.13 -33.27
N GLY A 114 -4.97 -74.27 -32.67
CA GLY A 114 -4.14 -75.47 -32.69
C GLY A 114 -4.09 -76.13 -34.07
N ASP A 115 -5.25 -76.26 -34.72
CA ASP A 115 -5.35 -76.79 -36.09
C ASP A 115 -4.54 -75.91 -37.08
N GLU A 116 -4.70 -74.58 -37.04
CA GLU A 116 -3.97 -73.65 -37.92
C GLU A 116 -2.44 -73.71 -37.68
N PHE A 117 -2.01 -73.82 -36.42
CA PHE A 117 -0.60 -73.91 -36.06
C PHE A 117 0.06 -75.16 -36.65
N ILE A 118 -0.64 -76.30 -36.56
CA ILE A 118 -0.15 -77.58 -37.09
C ILE A 118 -0.17 -77.60 -38.63
N GLU A 119 -1.17 -76.99 -39.29
CA GLU A 119 -1.17 -76.81 -40.75
C GLU A 119 -0.02 -75.91 -41.24
N LYS A 120 0.20 -74.75 -40.61
CA LYS A 120 1.32 -73.85 -40.96
C LYS A 120 2.67 -74.53 -40.74
N LEU A 121 2.84 -75.25 -39.62
CA LEU A 121 4.09 -75.95 -39.32
C LEU A 121 4.34 -77.11 -40.30
N HIS A 122 3.30 -77.84 -40.71
CA HIS A 122 3.37 -78.84 -41.78
C HIS A 122 3.83 -78.22 -43.10
N HIS A 123 3.26 -77.08 -43.49
CA HIS A 123 3.63 -76.38 -44.73
C HIS A 123 5.06 -75.80 -44.71
N LEU A 124 5.51 -75.28 -43.56
CA LEU A 124 6.86 -74.72 -43.39
C LEU A 124 7.94 -75.81 -43.35
N THR A 125 7.69 -76.94 -42.68
CA THR A 125 8.69 -78.01 -42.50
C THR A 125 8.70 -79.04 -43.63
N GLY A 126 7.57 -79.23 -44.32
CA GLY A 126 7.36 -80.34 -45.25
C GLY A 126 7.27 -81.73 -44.59
N ALA A 127 7.36 -81.80 -43.26
CA ALA A 127 7.20 -83.01 -42.47
C ALA A 127 5.73 -83.28 -42.15
N LYS A 128 5.37 -84.55 -41.95
CA LYS A 128 4.05 -84.93 -41.40
C LYS A 128 4.03 -84.52 -39.93
N VAL A 129 3.01 -83.81 -39.46
CA VAL A 129 2.99 -83.30 -38.08
C VAL A 129 1.93 -84.02 -37.25
N ALA A 130 2.27 -84.37 -36.01
CA ALA A 130 1.33 -84.83 -34.98
C ALA A 130 1.49 -84.01 -33.71
N ALA A 131 0.39 -83.77 -33.01
CA ALA A 131 0.33 -83.04 -31.74
C ALA A 131 -0.90 -83.50 -30.92
N SER A 132 -1.03 -83.04 -29.67
CA SER A 132 -2.16 -83.39 -28.80
C SER A 132 -3.20 -82.29 -28.72
N THR A 133 -4.49 -82.66 -28.73
CA THR A 133 -5.61 -81.80 -28.35
C THR A 133 -5.89 -81.81 -26.84
N SER A 134 -5.11 -82.60 -26.08
CA SER A 134 -5.31 -82.87 -24.65
C SER A 134 -4.02 -82.64 -23.83
N PRO A 135 -4.07 -82.66 -22.49
CA PRO A 135 -2.87 -82.56 -21.68
C PRO A 135 -1.91 -83.75 -21.90
N ILE A 136 -0.62 -83.44 -22.03
CA ILE A 136 0.45 -84.44 -22.10
C ILE A 136 0.96 -84.77 -20.71
N GLY A 137 1.18 -86.06 -20.43
CA GLY A 137 1.78 -86.55 -19.19
C GLY A 137 0.91 -87.58 -18.45
N ARG A 138 0.77 -87.40 -17.14
CA ARG A 138 0.23 -88.39 -16.20
C ARG A 138 -1.30 -88.54 -16.22
N THR A 139 -1.77 -89.77 -16.44
CA THR A 139 -3.22 -90.09 -16.54
C THR A 139 -4.05 -89.88 -15.27
N PRO A 140 -3.56 -90.15 -14.05
CA PRO A 140 -4.20 -89.67 -12.82
C PRO A 140 -4.47 -88.16 -12.74
N LEU A 141 -3.75 -87.34 -13.52
CA LEU A 141 -3.92 -85.89 -13.62
C LEU A 141 -4.65 -85.47 -14.92
N GLY A 142 -5.27 -86.44 -15.62
CA GLY A 142 -5.96 -86.22 -16.91
C GLY A 142 -5.05 -86.22 -18.14
N GLY A 143 -3.73 -86.32 -17.96
CA GLY A 143 -2.76 -86.35 -19.06
C GLY A 143 -2.62 -87.70 -19.76
N ASN A 144 -2.06 -87.70 -20.96
CA ASN A 144 -1.67 -88.92 -21.65
C ASN A 144 -0.49 -88.68 -22.61
N TRP A 145 0.09 -89.72 -23.21
CA TRP A 145 1.21 -89.59 -24.16
C TRP A 145 0.79 -89.84 -25.62
N GLN A 146 -0.50 -89.65 -25.95
CA GLN A 146 -1.02 -89.82 -27.30
C GLN A 146 -1.07 -88.48 -28.03
N LEU A 147 -0.71 -88.53 -29.31
CA LEU A 147 -0.95 -87.46 -30.26
C LEU A 147 -2.13 -87.90 -31.13
N ASP A 148 -3.20 -87.11 -31.12
CA ASP A 148 -4.52 -87.41 -31.67
C ASP A 148 -4.82 -86.57 -32.92
N HIS A 149 -4.42 -85.29 -32.95
CA HIS A 149 -4.36 -84.50 -34.20
C HIS A 149 -3.15 -84.94 -35.04
N LYS A 150 -3.35 -85.24 -36.34
CA LYS A 150 -2.30 -85.70 -37.27
C LYS A 150 -2.51 -85.22 -38.71
N LEU A 151 -1.50 -84.56 -39.27
CA LEU A 151 -1.40 -84.25 -40.70
C LEU A 151 -0.45 -85.24 -41.40
N GLY A 152 -1.06 -86.19 -42.12
CA GLY A 152 -0.35 -87.25 -42.86
C GLY A 152 -0.23 -88.58 -42.11
N GLN A 153 0.18 -89.64 -42.82
CA GLN A 153 0.30 -90.97 -42.23
C GLN A 153 1.62 -91.16 -41.47
N ILE A 154 1.51 -91.08 -40.15
CA ILE A 154 2.60 -91.22 -39.16
C ILE A 154 2.45 -92.57 -38.46
N GLN A 155 3.54 -93.34 -38.42
CA GLN A 155 3.62 -94.66 -37.76
C GLN A 155 4.60 -94.65 -36.56
N ALA A 156 5.30 -93.54 -36.32
CA ALA A 156 6.21 -93.40 -35.21
C ALA A 156 5.48 -93.40 -33.85
N ILE A 157 6.15 -93.95 -32.85
CA ILE A 157 5.73 -94.02 -31.44
C ILE A 157 6.82 -93.28 -30.65
N LEU A 158 6.46 -92.60 -29.56
CA LEU A 158 7.44 -91.94 -28.69
C LEU A 158 8.48 -92.97 -28.21
N PRO A 159 9.79 -92.79 -28.47
CA PRO A 159 10.80 -93.83 -28.24
C PRO A 159 11.26 -93.87 -26.78
N ILE A 160 10.29 -93.92 -25.86
CA ILE A 160 10.47 -94.03 -24.41
C ILE A 160 9.66 -95.24 -23.95
N ALA A 161 10.28 -96.10 -23.14
CA ALA A 161 9.65 -97.28 -22.57
C ALA A 161 8.31 -96.94 -21.89
N PRO A 162 7.21 -97.65 -22.19
CA PRO A 162 5.89 -97.35 -21.61
C PRO A 162 5.84 -97.35 -20.08
N SER A 163 6.73 -98.12 -19.43
CA SER A 163 6.91 -98.10 -17.97
C SER A 163 7.43 -96.78 -17.43
N THR A 164 8.28 -96.07 -18.17
CA THR A 164 8.80 -94.75 -17.80
C THR A 164 7.74 -93.67 -18.05
N LEU A 165 7.03 -93.73 -19.18
CA LEU A 165 5.92 -92.82 -19.48
C LEU A 165 4.77 -92.93 -18.47
N ALA A 166 4.51 -94.14 -17.94
CA ALA A 166 3.54 -94.38 -16.88
C ALA A 166 4.04 -94.05 -15.46
N ALA A 167 5.35 -93.84 -15.29
CA ALA A 167 5.99 -93.46 -14.02
C ALA A 167 6.30 -91.96 -13.93
N TYR A 168 6.10 -91.19 -15.01
CA TYR A 168 6.21 -89.72 -14.99
C TYR A 168 5.10 -89.12 -14.10
N GLU A 169 5.46 -88.20 -13.21
CA GLU A 169 4.60 -87.80 -12.09
C GLU A 169 3.73 -86.54 -12.34
N GLU A 170 3.99 -85.82 -13.44
CA GLU A 170 3.43 -84.49 -13.77
C GLU A 170 2.54 -84.50 -15.04
N VAL A 171 1.89 -83.38 -15.36
CA VAL A 171 1.54 -83.01 -16.75
C VAL A 171 2.35 -81.78 -17.22
N LEU A 172 2.22 -81.41 -18.51
CA LEU A 172 3.00 -80.32 -19.14
C LEU A 172 2.14 -79.05 -19.33
N ALA A 173 1.18 -78.78 -18.44
CA ALA A 173 0.14 -77.77 -18.60
C ALA A 173 0.39 -76.55 -17.70
N ALA A 174 0.17 -75.34 -18.21
CA ALA A 174 0.39 -74.11 -17.44
C ALA A 174 -0.78 -73.78 -16.48
N PRO A 175 -0.53 -73.02 -15.39
CA PRO A 175 -1.57 -72.53 -14.49
C PRO A 175 -2.59 -71.67 -15.23
N VAL A 176 -3.85 -71.72 -14.79
CA VAL A 176 -4.97 -70.99 -15.38
C VAL A 176 -5.48 -69.95 -14.39
N ILE A 177 -5.34 -68.67 -14.75
CA ILE A 177 -5.96 -67.56 -14.02
C ILE A 177 -7.40 -67.41 -14.49
N ASN A 178 -8.35 -67.63 -13.58
CA ASN A 178 -9.77 -67.39 -13.78
C ASN A 178 -10.16 -66.01 -13.23
N ASP A 179 -11.12 -65.38 -13.90
CA ASP A 179 -11.88 -64.26 -13.35
C ASP A 179 -13.37 -64.54 -13.63
N ASN A 180 -14.19 -64.56 -12.59
CA ASN A 180 -15.63 -64.77 -12.71
C ASN A 180 -16.44 -63.46 -12.85
N ILE A 181 -15.78 -62.30 -12.78
CA ILE A 181 -16.38 -60.98 -13.01
C ILE A 181 -15.99 -60.50 -14.41
N THR A 182 -16.96 -60.48 -15.33
CA THR A 182 -16.76 -60.09 -16.74
C THR A 182 -16.97 -58.60 -17.03
N VAL A 183 -17.12 -57.78 -15.99
CA VAL A 183 -17.33 -56.33 -16.07
C VAL A 183 -16.19 -55.58 -15.40
N THR A 184 -15.92 -54.35 -15.85
CA THR A 184 -14.98 -53.42 -15.19
C THR A 184 -15.38 -53.25 -13.73
N ARG A 185 -14.40 -53.40 -12.83
CA ARG A 185 -14.60 -53.17 -11.38
C ARG A 185 -14.52 -51.65 -11.15
N ALA A 186 -15.44 -51.08 -10.38
CA ALA A 186 -15.49 -49.64 -10.15
C ALA A 186 -15.26 -49.31 -8.67
N VAL A 187 -14.59 -48.19 -8.41
CA VAL A 187 -14.40 -47.61 -7.07
C VAL A 187 -14.33 -46.09 -7.21
N ASP A 188 -14.87 -45.36 -6.25
CA ASP A 188 -14.63 -43.93 -6.15
C ASP A 188 -13.17 -43.66 -5.75
N GLU A 189 -12.60 -42.51 -6.17
CA GLU A 189 -11.24 -42.19 -5.77
C GLU A 189 -11.10 -42.04 -4.25
N ASP A 190 -9.87 -42.22 -3.78
CA ASP A 190 -9.51 -42.35 -2.37
C ASP A 190 -10.13 -43.52 -1.58
N GLN A 191 -11.16 -44.20 -2.10
CA GLN A 191 -11.78 -45.37 -1.47
C GLN A 191 -11.04 -46.67 -1.79
N THR A 192 -11.26 -47.71 -0.97
CA THR A 192 -10.62 -49.03 -1.14
C THR A 192 -11.56 -50.03 -1.83
N LEU A 193 -11.11 -50.58 -2.96
CA LEU A 193 -11.77 -51.62 -3.72
C LEU A 193 -11.36 -53.02 -3.23
N SER A 194 -12.31 -53.89 -2.93
CA SER A 194 -12.03 -55.33 -2.76
C SER A 194 -12.04 -56.05 -4.12
N ILE A 195 -10.92 -56.69 -4.47
CA ILE A 195 -10.77 -57.43 -5.74
C ILE A 195 -11.30 -58.85 -5.56
N ALA A 196 -12.61 -59.01 -5.69
CA ALA A 196 -13.25 -60.33 -5.70
C ALA A 196 -13.14 -61.03 -7.07
N GLY A 197 -13.38 -62.35 -7.09
CA GLY A 197 -13.65 -63.12 -8.32
C GLY A 197 -12.45 -63.74 -9.04
N ILE A 198 -11.23 -63.44 -8.60
CA ILE A 198 -9.99 -64.03 -9.13
C ILE A 198 -9.69 -65.36 -8.45
N SER A 199 -9.30 -66.37 -9.24
CA SER A 199 -8.72 -67.61 -8.72
C SER A 199 -7.68 -68.21 -9.67
N VAL A 200 -6.74 -68.97 -9.11
CA VAL A 200 -5.81 -69.81 -9.87
C VAL A 200 -6.32 -71.25 -9.83
N ASN A 201 -6.27 -71.93 -10.98
CA ASN A 201 -6.38 -73.38 -11.04
C ASN A 201 -5.12 -73.94 -11.71
N ASP A 202 -4.59 -75.04 -11.17
CA ASP A 202 -3.52 -75.80 -11.81
C ASP A 202 -3.90 -77.29 -11.81
N THR A 203 -3.43 -78.02 -12.83
CA THR A 203 -3.57 -79.47 -12.94
C THR A 203 -2.52 -80.18 -12.07
N ASP A 204 -1.31 -79.62 -11.97
CA ASP A 204 -0.23 -80.10 -11.12
C ASP A 204 -0.31 -79.47 -9.72
N ALA A 205 -1.45 -79.67 -9.06
CA ALA A 205 -1.84 -79.02 -7.80
C ALA A 205 -0.94 -79.29 -6.56
N ALA A 206 0.18 -79.98 -6.74
CA ALA A 206 1.26 -80.09 -5.75
C ALA A 206 2.20 -78.86 -5.75
N ASP A 207 2.18 -78.05 -6.82
CA ASP A 207 3.21 -77.03 -7.05
C ASP A 207 3.00 -75.70 -6.31
N ILE A 208 4.12 -75.01 -6.13
CA ILE A 208 4.22 -73.73 -5.41
C ILE A 208 4.05 -72.60 -6.41
N GLN A 209 2.79 -72.18 -6.55
CA GLN A 209 2.35 -71.10 -7.41
C GLN A 209 2.94 -69.77 -6.93
N THR A 210 3.76 -69.15 -7.77
CA THR A 210 4.33 -67.81 -7.56
C THR A 210 3.50 -66.79 -8.33
N VAL A 211 2.81 -65.93 -7.59
CA VAL A 211 1.92 -64.89 -8.12
C VAL A 211 2.59 -63.53 -8.02
N THR A 212 2.46 -62.73 -9.07
CA THR A 212 2.76 -61.30 -9.06
C THR A 212 1.50 -60.52 -9.47
N LEU A 213 1.15 -59.52 -8.67
CA LEU A 213 0.03 -58.60 -8.87
C LEU A 213 0.60 -57.19 -9.05
N ALA A 214 0.19 -56.46 -10.08
CA ALA A 214 0.68 -55.10 -10.32
C ALA A 214 -0.42 -54.15 -10.83
N VAL A 215 -0.39 -52.89 -10.38
CA VAL A 215 -1.17 -51.73 -10.86
C VAL A 215 -0.21 -50.57 -11.12
N ALA A 216 -0.60 -49.60 -11.95
CA ALA A 216 0.20 -48.40 -12.18
C ALA A 216 0.00 -47.35 -11.08
N GLN A 217 -1.26 -46.98 -10.84
CA GLN A 217 -1.67 -45.85 -10.01
C GLN A 217 -2.37 -46.35 -8.74
N GLY A 218 -1.60 -46.80 -7.75
CA GLY A 218 -2.11 -47.07 -6.41
C GLY A 218 -1.33 -48.12 -5.63
N ILE A 219 -1.96 -48.66 -4.59
CA ILE A 219 -1.42 -49.72 -3.73
C ILE A 219 -2.33 -50.94 -3.69
N LEU A 220 -1.70 -52.11 -3.65
CA LEU A 220 -2.36 -53.41 -3.46
C LEU A 220 -2.05 -53.93 -2.06
N ASN A 221 -3.02 -54.62 -1.44
CA ASN A 221 -2.84 -55.26 -0.14
C ASN A 221 -3.44 -56.68 -0.13
N LEU A 222 -2.80 -57.62 0.57
CA LEU A 222 -3.33 -58.96 0.88
C LEU A 222 -3.97 -58.96 2.27
N ALA A 223 -5.25 -59.37 2.39
CA ALA A 223 -5.93 -59.48 3.68
C ALA A 223 -5.49 -60.68 4.54
N SER A 224 -4.86 -61.69 3.94
CA SER A 224 -4.16 -62.77 4.66
C SER A 224 -2.88 -63.14 3.90
N THR A 225 -1.87 -63.51 4.68
CA THR A 225 -0.57 -64.01 4.21
C THR A 225 -0.30 -65.45 4.70
N ASP A 226 -1.33 -66.13 5.20
CA ASP A 226 -1.19 -67.40 5.91
C ASP A 226 -0.74 -68.54 4.97
N GLY A 227 0.39 -69.17 5.31
CA GLY A 227 0.97 -70.23 4.49
C GLY A 227 1.52 -69.77 3.13
N LEU A 228 1.70 -68.46 2.93
CA LEU A 228 2.49 -67.90 1.82
C LEU A 228 3.97 -67.82 2.20
N SER A 229 4.80 -67.58 1.18
CA SER A 229 6.25 -67.43 1.25
C SER A 229 6.71 -66.40 0.21
N GLY A 230 7.97 -65.93 0.29
CA GLY A 230 8.55 -65.01 -0.70
C GLY A 230 7.86 -63.64 -0.82
N ILE A 231 7.01 -63.26 0.13
CA ILE A 231 6.14 -62.08 0.02
C ILE A 231 6.98 -60.79 -0.05
N THR A 232 6.78 -60.03 -1.12
CA THR A 232 7.42 -58.74 -1.37
C THR A 232 6.38 -57.74 -1.87
N GLY A 233 6.56 -56.45 -1.57
CA GLY A 233 5.76 -55.36 -2.13
C GLY A 233 4.29 -55.26 -1.66
N ASN A 234 3.85 -56.05 -0.69
CA ASN A 234 2.54 -55.89 -0.06
C ASN A 234 2.40 -54.47 0.54
N GLY A 235 1.33 -53.74 0.21
CA GLY A 235 1.17 -52.32 0.52
C GLY A 235 1.77 -51.37 -0.52
N THR A 236 2.13 -51.85 -1.71
CA THR A 236 2.66 -51.04 -2.83
C THR A 236 1.92 -51.39 -4.15
N GLY A 237 2.22 -50.68 -5.23
CA GLY A 237 1.62 -50.96 -6.55
C GLY A 237 1.98 -52.33 -7.15
N SER A 238 2.96 -53.07 -6.60
CA SER A 238 3.31 -54.41 -7.07
C SER A 238 3.61 -55.37 -5.92
N ILE A 239 2.86 -56.48 -5.81
CA ILE A 239 3.08 -57.56 -4.84
C ILE A 239 3.60 -58.80 -5.56
N SER A 240 4.57 -59.52 -4.99
CA SER A 240 4.90 -60.88 -5.41
C SER A 240 4.91 -61.83 -4.22
N PHE A 241 4.35 -63.04 -4.36
CA PHE A 241 4.24 -64.05 -3.30
C PHE A 241 4.12 -65.47 -3.84
N SER A 242 4.57 -66.48 -3.09
CA SER A 242 4.55 -67.89 -3.51
C SER A 242 3.87 -68.78 -2.47
N GLY A 243 3.04 -69.74 -2.88
CA GLY A 243 2.39 -70.68 -1.96
C GLY A 243 1.70 -71.85 -2.67
N THR A 244 1.07 -72.74 -1.90
CA THR A 244 0.23 -73.81 -2.48
C THR A 244 -0.99 -73.20 -3.16
N LEU A 245 -1.58 -73.92 -4.11
CA LEU A 245 -2.80 -73.51 -4.82
C LEU A 245 -3.95 -73.09 -3.86
N SER A 246 -4.07 -73.73 -2.69
CA SER A 246 -5.07 -73.35 -1.67
C SER A 246 -4.75 -72.02 -0.99
N ASN A 247 -3.49 -71.79 -0.63
CA ASN A 247 -3.08 -70.59 0.11
C ASN A 247 -3.06 -69.37 -0.81
N VAL A 248 -2.63 -69.55 -2.07
CA VAL A 248 -2.69 -68.52 -3.11
C VAL A 248 -4.13 -68.10 -3.39
N ASN A 249 -5.07 -69.03 -3.51
CA ASN A 249 -6.49 -68.68 -3.69
C ASN A 249 -7.10 -68.00 -2.46
N ALA A 250 -6.70 -68.37 -1.24
CA ALA A 250 -7.13 -67.68 -0.02
C ALA A 250 -6.63 -66.23 0.01
N ALA A 251 -5.38 -65.97 -0.40
CA ALA A 251 -4.81 -64.64 -0.51
C ALA A 251 -5.47 -63.80 -1.62
N LEU A 252 -5.70 -64.38 -2.80
CA LEU A 252 -6.36 -63.73 -3.94
C LEU A 252 -7.81 -63.31 -3.63
N SER A 253 -8.54 -64.15 -2.87
CA SER A 253 -9.88 -63.81 -2.37
C SER A 253 -9.90 -62.64 -1.38
N GLY A 254 -8.74 -62.17 -0.92
CA GLY A 254 -8.57 -61.08 0.03
C GLY A 254 -7.72 -59.92 -0.51
N VAL A 255 -7.53 -59.81 -1.83
CA VAL A 255 -6.81 -58.67 -2.43
C VAL A 255 -7.67 -57.40 -2.33
N SER A 256 -7.07 -56.28 -1.93
CA SER A 256 -7.64 -54.95 -2.13
C SER A 256 -6.72 -54.04 -2.93
N TYR A 257 -7.33 -53.07 -3.61
CA TYR A 257 -6.69 -51.96 -4.31
C TYR A 257 -7.18 -50.65 -3.69
N LYS A 258 -6.27 -49.70 -3.45
CA LYS A 258 -6.63 -48.28 -3.29
C LYS A 258 -5.86 -47.48 -4.36
N PRO A 259 -6.50 -46.54 -5.08
CA PRO A 259 -5.80 -45.63 -5.99
C PRO A 259 -4.78 -44.75 -5.26
N GLU A 260 -3.95 -44.04 -6.02
CA GLU A 260 -3.21 -42.90 -5.46
C GLU A 260 -4.18 -41.80 -5.00
N LEU A 261 -3.71 -40.94 -4.10
CA LEU A 261 -4.46 -39.78 -3.63
C LEU A 261 -4.83 -38.90 -4.83
N ASN A 262 -6.12 -38.64 -4.99
CA ASN A 262 -6.69 -37.80 -6.06
C ASN A 262 -6.38 -38.33 -7.48
N TYR A 263 -6.30 -39.66 -7.63
CA TYR A 263 -6.25 -40.33 -8.93
C TYR A 263 -7.62 -40.87 -9.36
N SER A 264 -8.19 -40.27 -10.40
CA SER A 264 -9.34 -40.78 -11.14
C SER A 264 -8.97 -41.14 -12.59
N GLY A 265 -9.61 -42.17 -13.14
CA GLY A 265 -9.27 -42.70 -14.47
C GLY A 265 -9.44 -44.21 -14.63
N ASN A 266 -8.77 -44.79 -15.62
CA ASN A 266 -8.75 -46.24 -15.86
C ASN A 266 -7.45 -46.85 -15.31
N GLU A 267 -7.55 -47.97 -14.61
CA GLU A 267 -6.42 -48.74 -14.07
C GLU A 267 -6.51 -50.20 -14.56
N THR A 268 -5.39 -50.93 -14.57
CA THR A 268 -5.34 -52.34 -14.96
C THR A 268 -4.49 -53.15 -13.98
N LEU A 269 -5.18 -53.87 -13.10
CA LEU A 269 -4.55 -54.91 -12.29
C LEU A 269 -4.06 -56.04 -13.21
N SER A 270 -2.75 -56.10 -13.38
CA SER A 270 -2.04 -57.16 -14.10
C SER A 270 -1.72 -58.29 -13.12
N ILE A 271 -2.09 -59.52 -13.47
CA ILE A 271 -1.94 -60.72 -12.65
C ILE A 271 -1.08 -61.70 -13.45
N THR A 272 0.05 -62.13 -12.90
CA THR A 272 0.90 -63.18 -13.48
C THR A 272 1.09 -64.30 -12.47
N VAL A 273 1.05 -65.54 -12.91
CA VAL A 273 1.19 -66.74 -12.08
C VAL A 273 2.16 -67.69 -12.75
N ASN A 274 3.12 -68.21 -11.99
CA ASN A 274 4.14 -69.15 -12.42
C ASN A 274 4.16 -70.40 -11.53
N ASP A 275 4.17 -71.60 -12.13
CA ASP A 275 4.16 -72.89 -11.41
C ASP A 275 5.56 -73.37 -10.98
N GLY A 276 6.62 -72.66 -11.39
CA GLY A 276 8.03 -73.05 -11.30
C GLY A 276 8.69 -73.36 -12.65
N THR A 277 7.89 -73.52 -13.72
CA THR A 277 8.30 -73.90 -15.08
C THR A 277 7.59 -73.10 -16.18
N GLN A 278 6.28 -72.81 -16.03
CA GLN A 278 5.47 -72.06 -17.00
C GLN A 278 4.80 -70.86 -16.33
N SER A 279 4.40 -69.87 -17.12
CA SER A 279 3.68 -68.68 -16.67
C SER A 279 2.40 -68.44 -17.45
N ALA A 280 1.37 -67.93 -16.76
CA ALA A 280 0.17 -67.37 -17.36
C ALA A 280 -0.09 -65.95 -16.81
N SER A 281 -0.73 -65.10 -17.62
CA SER A 281 -1.07 -63.72 -17.23
C SER A 281 -2.51 -63.36 -17.60
N ARG A 282 -3.14 -62.50 -16.79
CA ARG A 282 -4.47 -61.93 -16.99
C ARG A 282 -4.50 -60.47 -16.54
N ASN A 283 -5.19 -59.63 -17.29
CA ASN A 283 -5.45 -58.24 -16.92
C ASN A 283 -6.89 -58.07 -16.43
N VAL A 284 -7.06 -57.22 -15.41
CA VAL A 284 -8.33 -56.90 -14.75
C VAL A 284 -8.55 -55.39 -14.82
N ALA A 285 -9.59 -54.96 -15.55
CA ALA A 285 -9.91 -53.55 -15.69
C ALA A 285 -10.57 -52.98 -14.42
N ILE A 286 -10.04 -51.85 -13.96
CA ILE A 286 -10.57 -51.05 -12.86
C ILE A 286 -10.89 -49.65 -13.40
N ALA A 287 -12.02 -49.07 -13.00
CA ALA A 287 -12.36 -47.68 -13.22
C ALA A 287 -12.42 -46.96 -11.87
N VAL A 288 -11.71 -45.85 -11.77
CA VAL A 288 -11.69 -45.00 -10.58
C VAL A 288 -12.51 -43.74 -10.88
N THR A 289 -13.67 -43.59 -10.23
CA THR A 289 -14.60 -42.47 -10.45
C THR A 289 -14.16 -41.23 -9.67
N PRO A 290 -14.13 -40.04 -10.31
CA PRO A 290 -13.73 -38.82 -9.62
C PRO A 290 -14.73 -38.39 -8.55
N VAL A 291 -14.23 -37.83 -7.46
CA VAL A 291 -15.02 -37.32 -6.33
C VAL A 291 -14.53 -35.92 -5.97
N ASN A 292 -15.40 -34.95 -6.23
CA ASN A 292 -15.14 -33.54 -6.01
C ASN A 292 -14.65 -33.25 -4.58
N ASP A 293 -13.42 -32.74 -4.48
CA ASP A 293 -12.79 -32.32 -3.24
C ASP A 293 -13.46 -31.04 -2.66
N VAL A 294 -12.92 -30.43 -1.59
CA VAL A 294 -13.41 -29.11 -1.12
C VAL A 294 -12.29 -28.07 -1.24
N PRO A 295 -12.55 -26.88 -1.82
CA PRO A 295 -11.55 -25.83 -1.94
C PRO A 295 -10.86 -25.51 -0.60
N THR A 296 -9.55 -25.26 -0.68
CA THR A 296 -8.73 -24.80 0.45
C THR A 296 -8.44 -23.30 0.31
N ILE A 297 -8.19 -22.59 1.42
CA ILE A 297 -7.85 -21.15 1.39
C ILE A 297 -6.83 -20.77 2.48
N ALA A 298 -5.89 -19.88 2.13
CA ALA A 298 -4.86 -19.35 3.02
C ALA A 298 -4.63 -17.84 2.77
N PRO A 299 -5.51 -16.95 3.27
CA PRO A 299 -5.49 -15.54 2.91
C PRO A 299 -4.36 -14.78 3.59
N SER A 300 -3.53 -14.11 2.80
CA SER A 300 -2.46 -13.22 3.27
C SER A 300 -2.84 -11.73 3.15
N GLY A 301 -3.84 -11.40 2.32
CA GLY A 301 -4.31 -10.03 2.13
C GLY A 301 -3.29 -9.13 1.42
N ILE A 302 -3.43 -7.81 1.61
CA ILE A 302 -2.52 -6.80 1.07
C ILE A 302 -2.14 -5.76 2.14
N SER A 303 -1.03 -5.05 1.90
CA SER A 303 -0.69 -3.84 2.64
C SER A 303 -0.64 -2.65 1.68
N ILE A 304 -1.18 -1.50 2.09
CA ILE A 304 -1.23 -0.25 1.31
C ILE A 304 -0.89 0.96 2.18
N ALA A 305 -0.35 2.00 1.55
CA ALA A 305 -0.26 3.33 2.15
C ALA A 305 -1.65 3.96 2.30
N GLU A 306 -1.88 4.74 3.35
CA GLU A 306 -3.17 5.42 3.53
C GLU A 306 -3.49 6.42 2.42
N GLY A 307 -4.77 6.48 2.04
CA GLY A 307 -5.25 7.25 0.89
C GLY A 307 -4.90 6.58 -0.46
N GLY A 308 -4.02 5.58 -0.43
CA GLY A 308 -3.69 4.73 -1.55
C GLY A 308 -4.76 3.68 -1.88
N ASN A 309 -4.40 2.85 -2.86
CA ASN A 309 -5.19 1.71 -3.32
C ASN A 309 -4.25 0.55 -3.64
N GLY A 310 -4.78 -0.67 -3.60
CA GLY A 310 -4.03 -1.90 -3.89
C GLY A 310 -4.85 -2.85 -4.74
N SER A 311 -4.16 -3.64 -5.57
CA SER A 311 -4.77 -4.71 -6.39
C SER A 311 -4.47 -6.05 -5.74
N PHE A 312 -5.43 -6.98 -5.77
CA PHE A 312 -5.22 -8.34 -5.27
C PHE A 312 -4.67 -9.26 -6.36
N THR A 313 -4.07 -10.37 -5.94
CA THR A 313 -3.66 -11.51 -6.77
C THR A 313 -4.14 -12.81 -6.12
N THR A 314 -4.02 -13.94 -6.83
CA THR A 314 -4.31 -15.27 -6.28
C THR A 314 -3.52 -15.54 -5.00
N SER A 315 -2.23 -15.15 -4.94
CA SER A 315 -1.40 -15.30 -3.73
C SER A 315 -1.84 -14.47 -2.51
N ASN A 316 -2.70 -13.45 -2.68
CA ASN A 316 -3.28 -12.73 -1.53
C ASN A 316 -4.45 -13.49 -0.88
N PHE A 317 -5.06 -14.42 -1.61
CA PHE A 317 -6.19 -15.25 -1.17
C PHE A 317 -5.74 -16.66 -0.82
N GLY A 318 -4.79 -17.22 -1.57
CA GLY A 318 -4.28 -18.57 -1.37
C GLY A 318 -5.36 -19.64 -1.52
N ILE A 319 -6.32 -19.45 -2.42
CA ILE A 319 -7.28 -20.50 -2.77
C ILE A 319 -6.58 -21.51 -3.67
N THR A 320 -6.77 -22.79 -3.36
CA THR A 320 -6.32 -23.94 -4.17
C THR A 320 -7.37 -25.04 -4.13
N ASP A 321 -7.55 -25.69 -5.26
CA ASP A 321 -8.47 -26.81 -5.46
C ASP A 321 -7.76 -27.93 -6.26
N VAL A 322 -8.35 -29.11 -6.29
CA VAL A 322 -7.82 -30.33 -6.91
C VAL A 322 -8.48 -30.57 -8.28
N ASP A 323 -9.80 -30.42 -8.33
CA ASP A 323 -10.64 -30.71 -9.49
C ASP A 323 -10.84 -29.46 -10.36
N ASN A 324 -10.84 -28.28 -9.73
CA ASN A 324 -11.32 -27.05 -10.35
C ASN A 324 -10.19 -26.07 -10.71
N GLN A 325 -10.20 -25.62 -11.96
CA GLN A 325 -9.33 -24.52 -12.40
C GLN A 325 -9.82 -23.17 -11.82
N ASP A 326 -8.93 -22.18 -11.67
CA ASP A 326 -9.25 -20.84 -11.15
C ASP A 326 -10.49 -20.16 -11.80
N VAL A 327 -10.81 -20.50 -13.05
CA VAL A 327 -11.97 -19.96 -13.78
C VAL A 327 -13.30 -20.62 -13.39
N GLN A 328 -13.26 -21.82 -12.80
CA GLN A 328 -14.43 -22.54 -12.29
C GLN A 328 -14.78 -22.12 -10.85
N ILE A 329 -13.76 -21.79 -10.04
CA ILE A 329 -13.91 -21.39 -8.65
C ILE A 329 -14.57 -20.00 -8.57
N ILE A 330 -15.72 -19.91 -7.90
CA ILE A 330 -16.47 -18.67 -7.70
C ILE A 330 -16.16 -18.09 -6.31
N VAL A 331 -15.67 -16.85 -6.30
CA VAL A 331 -15.51 -16.04 -5.09
C VAL A 331 -16.71 -15.12 -4.95
N LYS A 332 -17.30 -15.10 -3.75
CA LYS A 332 -18.47 -14.28 -3.42
C LYS A 332 -18.18 -13.36 -2.24
N LEU A 333 -18.47 -12.06 -2.38
CA LEU A 333 -18.26 -11.07 -1.35
C LEU A 333 -19.34 -11.15 -0.26
N ASN A 334 -18.95 -11.44 0.98
CA ASN A 334 -19.85 -11.66 2.12
C ASN A 334 -19.93 -10.46 3.08
N SER A 335 -18.88 -9.63 3.16
CA SER A 335 -18.93 -8.31 3.80
C SER A 335 -18.10 -7.29 3.03
N LEU A 336 -18.32 -6.00 3.29
CA LEU A 336 -17.47 -4.92 2.78
C LEU A 336 -16.41 -4.51 3.82
N PRO A 337 -15.31 -3.86 3.40
CA PRO A 337 -14.39 -3.17 4.29
C PRO A 337 -15.02 -1.99 5.03
N SER A 338 -14.33 -1.51 6.07
CA SER A 338 -14.81 -0.51 7.03
C SER A 338 -14.10 0.86 6.93
N LYS A 339 -12.86 0.89 6.44
CA LYS A 339 -12.03 2.10 6.23
C LYS A 339 -11.88 2.47 4.75
N GLY A 340 -12.49 1.70 3.85
CA GLY A 340 -12.37 1.88 2.41
C GLY A 340 -13.49 1.18 1.65
N TYR A 341 -13.26 0.94 0.36
CA TYR A 341 -14.21 0.25 -0.51
C TYR A 341 -13.50 -0.68 -1.49
N LEU A 342 -14.25 -1.66 -2.01
CA LEU A 342 -13.78 -2.56 -3.06
C LEU A 342 -14.31 -2.11 -4.42
N THR A 343 -13.47 -2.23 -5.44
CA THR A 343 -13.88 -2.14 -6.84
C THR A 343 -13.42 -3.37 -7.62
N PHE A 344 -14.17 -3.73 -8.65
CA PHE A 344 -13.84 -4.80 -9.58
C PHE A 344 -13.95 -4.27 -11.01
N ASN A 345 -12.84 -4.32 -11.75
CA ASN A 345 -12.71 -3.69 -13.07
C ASN A 345 -13.20 -2.21 -13.07
N GLY A 346 -12.86 -1.47 -11.99
CA GLY A 346 -13.25 -0.07 -11.78
C GLY A 346 -14.67 0.18 -11.24
N ASN A 347 -15.54 -0.84 -11.16
CA ASN A 347 -16.91 -0.68 -10.64
C ASN A 347 -16.97 -1.00 -9.14
N PHE A 348 -17.71 -0.24 -8.35
CA PHE A 348 -17.92 -0.53 -6.92
C PHE A 348 -18.57 -1.90 -6.70
N LEU A 349 -18.05 -2.66 -5.73
CA LEU A 349 -18.67 -3.90 -5.28
C LEU A 349 -19.65 -3.69 -4.12
N VAL A 350 -20.61 -4.60 -4.00
CA VAL A 350 -21.56 -4.69 -2.88
C VAL A 350 -21.57 -6.12 -2.30
N VAL A 351 -22.07 -6.28 -1.06
CA VAL A 351 -22.28 -7.61 -0.48
C VAL A 351 -23.18 -8.46 -1.40
N GLY A 352 -22.76 -9.69 -1.68
CA GLY A 352 -23.39 -10.60 -2.64
C GLY A 352 -22.79 -10.58 -4.04
N SER A 353 -21.86 -9.66 -4.36
CA SER A 353 -21.14 -9.65 -5.64
C SER A 353 -20.31 -10.93 -5.83
N THR A 354 -20.20 -11.42 -7.06
CA THR A 354 -19.47 -12.64 -7.43
C THR A 354 -18.52 -12.41 -8.61
N PHE A 355 -17.43 -13.15 -8.64
CA PHE A 355 -16.46 -13.22 -9.74
C PHE A 355 -15.71 -14.56 -9.68
N SER A 356 -15.18 -15.03 -10.80
CA SER A 356 -14.31 -16.21 -10.83
C SER A 356 -12.90 -15.87 -10.31
N TYR A 357 -12.20 -16.85 -9.73
CA TYR A 357 -10.93 -16.63 -9.04
C TYR A 357 -9.79 -16.22 -9.99
N ASP A 358 -9.81 -16.65 -11.26
CA ASP A 358 -8.88 -16.19 -12.30
C ASP A 358 -8.91 -14.66 -12.49
N GLN A 359 -10.06 -14.04 -12.21
CA GLN A 359 -10.28 -12.60 -12.38
C GLN A 359 -9.85 -11.77 -11.17
N ILE A 360 -9.27 -12.38 -10.12
CA ILE A 360 -8.93 -11.68 -8.87
C ILE A 360 -7.99 -10.49 -9.06
N ALA A 361 -7.16 -10.49 -10.12
CA ALA A 361 -6.32 -9.37 -10.53
C ALA A 361 -7.10 -8.08 -10.89
N GLN A 362 -8.42 -8.18 -11.10
CA GLN A 362 -9.31 -7.05 -11.36
C GLN A 362 -9.91 -6.44 -10.07
N LEU A 363 -9.78 -7.12 -8.93
CA LEU A 363 -10.22 -6.65 -7.61
C LEU A 363 -9.22 -5.63 -7.04
N ARG A 364 -9.73 -4.51 -6.55
CA ARG A 364 -8.96 -3.46 -5.87
C ARG A 364 -9.62 -3.01 -4.58
N TYR A 365 -8.80 -2.76 -3.56
CA TYR A 365 -9.18 -1.97 -2.38
C TYR A 365 -8.75 -0.52 -2.58
N VAL A 366 -9.59 0.43 -2.17
CA VAL A 366 -9.26 1.86 -2.12
C VAL A 366 -9.56 2.38 -0.71
N HIS A 367 -8.60 3.08 -0.08
CA HIS A 367 -8.80 3.66 1.24
C HIS A 367 -9.74 4.87 1.19
N GLY A 368 -10.54 5.06 2.24
CA GLY A 368 -11.45 6.19 2.38
C GLY A 368 -10.79 7.52 2.77
N GLY A 369 -9.48 7.51 3.07
CA GLY A 369 -8.73 8.72 3.45
C GLY A 369 -8.88 9.14 4.91
N THR A 370 -9.24 8.22 5.81
CA THR A 370 -9.28 8.46 7.27
C THR A 370 -7.90 8.23 7.89
N GLN A 371 -7.38 9.18 8.67
CA GLN A 371 -6.00 9.10 9.18
C GLN A 371 -5.64 7.78 9.89
N THR A 372 -4.39 7.35 9.69
CA THR A 372 -3.77 6.16 10.26
C THR A 372 -2.50 6.57 10.98
N THR A 373 -2.56 6.68 12.31
CA THR A 373 -1.42 7.16 13.12
C THR A 373 -0.67 6.02 13.85
N ASP A 374 -1.00 4.76 13.56
CA ASP A 374 -0.41 3.57 14.20
C ASP A 374 0.84 3.10 13.42
N PRO A 375 2.03 3.04 14.03
CA PRO A 375 3.25 2.53 13.37
C PRO A 375 3.17 1.05 12.93
N GLY A 376 2.28 0.24 13.51
CA GLY A 376 1.98 -1.11 13.03
C GLY A 376 1.10 -1.14 11.78
N GLY A 377 0.55 0.01 11.39
CA GLY A 377 -0.57 0.15 10.46
C GLY A 377 -1.90 -0.25 11.11
N THR A 378 -3.01 0.38 10.72
CA THR A 378 -4.33 -0.07 11.16
C THR A 378 -4.86 -1.16 10.23
N SER A 379 -5.53 -2.17 10.78
CA SER A 379 -6.25 -3.17 10.02
C SER A 379 -7.59 -2.65 9.49
N ASP A 380 -7.92 -3.12 8.29
CA ASP A 380 -9.27 -3.21 7.74
C ASP A 380 -9.44 -4.62 7.15
N ALA A 381 -10.68 -5.06 6.89
CA ALA A 381 -10.92 -6.40 6.34
C ALA A 381 -12.29 -6.53 5.68
N PHE A 382 -12.38 -7.47 4.73
CA PHE A 382 -13.64 -7.94 4.19
C PHE A 382 -13.71 -9.46 4.27
N THR A 383 -14.91 -10.04 4.13
CA THR A 383 -15.10 -11.49 4.13
C THR A 383 -15.63 -11.97 2.78
N ILE A 384 -15.22 -13.17 2.39
CA ILE A 384 -15.71 -13.88 1.21
C ILE A 384 -16.24 -15.27 1.57
N THR A 385 -17.05 -15.87 0.69
CA THR A 385 -17.22 -17.32 0.62
C THR A 385 -16.68 -17.82 -0.71
N VAL A 386 -16.28 -19.09 -0.77
CA VAL A 386 -15.80 -19.76 -2.00
C VAL A 386 -16.74 -20.91 -2.33
N ASP A 387 -16.98 -21.14 -3.61
CA ASP A 387 -17.85 -22.18 -4.16
C ASP A 387 -17.18 -22.71 -5.43
N ASP A 388 -17.00 -24.03 -5.56
CA ASP A 388 -16.38 -24.65 -6.73
C ASP A 388 -17.33 -24.81 -7.92
N GLY A 389 -18.65 -24.66 -7.71
CA GLY A 389 -19.69 -24.90 -8.71
C GLY A 389 -20.14 -26.36 -8.85
N ALA A 390 -19.66 -27.26 -7.99
CA ALA A 390 -19.91 -28.70 -8.04
C ALA A 390 -20.32 -29.32 -6.68
N GLY A 391 -19.94 -28.70 -5.55
CA GLY A 391 -20.49 -29.01 -4.22
C GLY A 391 -19.65 -28.56 -3.02
N GLY A 392 -18.35 -28.38 -3.19
CA GLY A 392 -17.43 -27.89 -2.17
C GLY A 392 -17.56 -26.39 -1.97
N THR A 393 -17.67 -25.98 -0.70
CA THR A 393 -17.81 -24.57 -0.33
C THR A 393 -16.99 -24.21 0.90
N ILE A 394 -16.38 -23.02 0.89
CA ILE A 394 -15.73 -22.44 2.06
C ILE A 394 -16.64 -21.36 2.64
N GLY A 395 -16.89 -21.45 3.95
CA GLY A 395 -17.63 -20.45 4.72
C GLY A 395 -16.94 -19.08 4.79
N ALA A 396 -17.59 -18.14 5.48
CA ALA A 396 -17.16 -16.74 5.53
C ALA A 396 -15.71 -16.59 6.07
N THR A 397 -14.79 -16.27 5.16
CA THR A 397 -13.34 -16.20 5.40
C THR A 397 -12.84 -14.77 5.24
N THR A 398 -12.03 -14.31 6.17
CA THR A 398 -11.52 -12.93 6.22
C THR A 398 -10.32 -12.72 5.31
N ILE A 399 -10.40 -11.72 4.43
CA ILE A 399 -9.27 -11.19 3.66
C ILE A 399 -8.80 -9.90 4.35
N PRO A 400 -7.58 -9.86 4.92
CA PRO A 400 -7.08 -8.68 5.62
C PRO A 400 -6.56 -7.60 4.65
N VAL A 401 -6.61 -6.36 5.11
CA VAL A 401 -5.95 -5.19 4.48
C VAL A 401 -5.24 -4.42 5.58
N THR A 402 -3.92 -4.30 5.48
CA THR A 402 -3.14 -3.40 6.35
C THR A 402 -3.04 -2.04 5.70
N ILE A 403 -3.34 -0.98 6.44
CA ILE A 403 -3.17 0.41 6.02
C ILE A 403 -2.00 0.97 6.81
N THR A 404 -0.95 1.42 6.14
CA THR A 404 0.24 2.01 6.78
C THR A 404 0.17 3.54 6.78
N PRO A 405 0.68 4.21 7.83
CA PRO A 405 0.73 5.67 7.93
C PRO A 405 1.47 6.33 6.74
N VAL A 406 1.12 7.59 6.43
CA VAL A 406 1.84 8.46 5.49
C VAL A 406 1.97 9.87 6.07
N ASN A 407 3.09 10.15 6.72
CA ASN A 407 3.37 11.41 7.40
C ASN A 407 3.14 12.65 6.51
N GLN A 408 2.24 13.53 6.93
CA GLN A 408 1.88 14.77 6.26
C GLN A 408 2.52 15.97 6.98
N LEU A 409 3.11 16.90 6.22
CA LEU A 409 3.86 18.01 6.82
C LEU A 409 2.95 18.97 7.62
N PRO A 410 3.39 19.44 8.81
CA PRO A 410 2.60 20.32 9.66
C PRO A 410 2.31 21.66 8.98
N ALA A 411 1.05 22.09 8.99
CA ALA A 411 0.66 23.42 8.53
C ALA A 411 0.87 24.46 9.65
N VAL A 412 1.38 25.64 9.28
CA VAL A 412 1.80 26.70 10.21
C VAL A 412 1.19 28.03 9.78
N ILE A 413 0.54 28.73 10.70
CA ILE A 413 -0.07 30.04 10.48
C ILE A 413 0.37 30.99 11.59
N GLY A 414 0.97 32.11 11.22
CA GLY A 414 1.37 33.18 12.15
C GLY A 414 1.16 34.55 11.52
N THR A 415 0.24 35.32 12.08
CA THR A 415 0.00 36.72 11.69
C THR A 415 -0.50 37.44 12.93
N ASN A 416 0.25 38.44 13.36
CA ASN A 416 0.00 39.23 14.56
C ASN A 416 -0.11 40.69 14.16
N THR A 417 -0.89 41.47 14.92
CA THR A 417 -1.10 42.89 14.66
C THR A 417 -0.91 43.64 15.97
N LEU A 418 0.02 44.59 15.97
CA LEU A 418 0.46 45.35 17.13
C LEU A 418 0.73 46.80 16.74
N PHE A 419 0.80 47.70 17.72
CA PHE A 419 1.18 49.08 17.47
C PHE A 419 2.71 49.24 17.42
N GLU A 420 3.15 50.27 16.71
CA GLU A 420 4.51 50.79 16.85
C GLU A 420 4.82 51.14 18.31
N GLY A 421 6.03 50.79 18.74
CA GLY A 421 6.47 50.90 20.13
C GLY A 421 5.81 49.90 21.10
N GLU A 422 4.95 48.99 20.63
CA GLU A 422 4.31 48.01 21.51
C GLU A 422 5.33 47.02 22.09
N THR A 423 5.35 46.91 23.42
CA THR A 423 6.28 46.05 24.14
C THR A 423 5.62 44.82 24.75
N ASN A 424 6.27 43.67 24.61
CA ASN A 424 5.83 42.37 25.11
C ASN A 424 4.49 41.86 24.52
N HIS A 425 4.18 42.25 23.27
CA HIS A 425 3.03 41.75 22.52
C HIS A 425 3.06 40.21 22.41
N PRO A 426 2.02 39.47 22.84
CA PRO A 426 1.99 38.01 22.75
C PRO A 426 1.95 37.50 21.30
N VAL A 427 2.95 36.71 20.90
CA VAL A 427 3.07 36.22 19.52
C VAL A 427 2.29 34.92 19.34
N SER A 428 1.18 34.99 18.61
CA SER A 428 0.37 33.84 18.24
C SER A 428 0.96 33.11 17.03
N ILE A 429 1.16 31.80 17.19
CA ILE A 429 1.49 30.85 16.12
C ILE A 429 0.53 29.66 16.27
N SER A 430 -0.22 29.36 15.21
CA SER A 430 -1.04 28.15 15.11
C SER A 430 -0.29 27.10 14.30
N ILE A 431 -0.27 25.87 14.80
CA ILE A 431 0.30 24.70 14.13
C ILE A 431 -0.77 23.62 14.13
N SER A 432 -1.00 23.00 12.98
CA SER A 432 -1.98 21.93 12.80
C SER A 432 -1.43 20.85 11.88
N ASP A 433 -1.63 19.60 12.25
CA ASP A 433 -1.07 18.42 11.62
C ASP A 433 -2.11 17.30 11.78
N PRO A 434 -2.45 16.54 10.73
CA PRO A 434 -3.46 15.49 10.83
C PRO A 434 -2.92 14.20 11.48
N ASP A 435 -1.62 13.95 11.43
CA ASP A 435 -1.00 12.68 11.84
C ASP A 435 -0.72 12.57 13.35
N GLN A 436 -0.70 13.70 14.04
CA GLN A 436 -0.34 13.76 15.47
C GLN A 436 -1.20 14.77 16.26
N PRO A 437 -1.48 14.50 17.55
CA PRO A 437 -2.20 15.44 18.40
C PRO A 437 -1.39 16.73 18.63
N ALA A 438 -2.09 17.86 18.62
CA ALA A 438 -1.48 19.18 18.80
C ALA A 438 -0.64 19.27 20.08
N GLY A 439 0.65 19.56 19.93
CA GLY A 439 1.57 19.81 21.05
C GLY A 439 2.91 19.08 21.00
N ASN A 440 3.10 18.11 20.08
CA ASN A 440 4.36 17.36 19.95
C ASN A 440 5.34 17.94 18.92
N TYR A 441 5.08 19.15 18.40
CA TYR A 441 5.96 19.82 17.43
C TYR A 441 7.23 20.37 18.07
N THR A 442 8.33 20.24 17.32
CA THR A 442 9.61 20.92 17.55
C THR A 442 9.68 22.15 16.64
N VAL A 443 9.96 23.34 17.18
CA VAL A 443 9.96 24.60 16.43
C VAL A 443 11.32 25.28 16.53
N GLU A 444 12.00 25.50 15.41
CA GLU A 444 13.32 26.11 15.33
C GLU A 444 13.24 27.51 14.69
N ILE A 445 13.87 28.49 15.32
CA ILE A 445 13.90 29.89 14.87
C ILE A 445 15.00 30.06 13.81
N LEU A 446 14.62 30.33 12.56
CA LEU A 446 15.57 30.43 11.42
C LEU A 446 16.02 31.86 11.13
N SER A 447 15.17 32.85 11.41
CA SER A 447 15.53 34.27 11.45
C SER A 447 14.92 34.92 12.68
N LEU A 448 15.37 36.13 12.99
CA LEU A 448 14.72 37.02 13.95
C LEU A 448 14.01 38.15 13.18
N PRO A 449 13.10 38.88 13.84
CA PRO A 449 12.57 40.13 13.30
C PRO A 449 13.69 41.18 13.15
N ALA A 450 13.48 42.19 12.31
CA ALA A 450 14.45 43.26 12.03
C ALA A 450 14.29 44.46 12.96
N ASP A 451 13.05 44.82 13.31
CA ASP A 451 12.64 46.12 13.86
C ASP A 451 12.20 45.99 15.34
N GLY A 452 12.78 45.00 16.03
CA GLY A 452 12.41 44.68 17.39
C GLY A 452 13.08 43.43 17.96
N ILE A 453 12.64 43.02 19.16
CA ILE A 453 13.23 41.89 19.89
C ILE A 453 12.16 40.84 20.22
N LEU A 454 12.28 39.67 19.57
CA LEU A 454 11.54 38.46 19.93
C LEU A 454 12.08 37.88 21.25
N ARG A 455 11.19 37.53 22.18
CA ARG A 455 11.51 37.07 23.54
C ARG A 455 10.72 35.84 23.93
N LEU A 456 11.35 34.90 24.62
CA LEU A 456 10.72 33.76 25.27
C LEU A 456 10.81 33.96 26.79
N ASN A 457 9.67 34.02 27.50
CA ASN A 457 9.64 34.32 28.94
C ASN A 457 10.47 35.59 29.29
N GLY A 458 10.39 36.63 28.45
CA GLY A 458 11.15 37.88 28.59
C GLY A 458 12.64 37.82 28.16
N THR A 459 13.20 36.63 27.94
CA THR A 459 14.60 36.45 27.49
C THR A 459 14.69 36.54 25.96
N PRO A 460 15.60 37.34 25.36
CA PRO A 460 15.75 37.41 23.90
C PRO A 460 15.99 36.04 23.26
N VAL A 461 15.32 35.80 22.13
CA VAL A 461 15.42 34.58 21.32
C VAL A 461 16.61 34.67 20.36
N THR A 462 17.25 33.54 20.04
CA THR A 462 18.36 33.49 19.08
C THR A 462 18.03 32.64 17.86
N VAL A 463 18.65 32.94 16.71
CA VAL A 463 18.65 32.05 15.54
C VAL A 463 19.23 30.68 15.91
N GLY A 464 18.63 29.60 15.41
CA GLY A 464 18.93 28.21 15.76
C GLY A 464 18.35 27.77 17.12
N GLN A 465 17.62 28.62 17.84
CA GLN A 465 16.96 28.22 19.08
C GLN A 465 15.77 27.30 18.78
N THR A 466 15.75 26.16 19.45
CA THR A 466 14.64 25.22 19.43
C THR A 466 13.66 25.48 20.59
N LEU A 467 12.37 25.47 20.28
CA LEU A 467 11.23 25.67 21.16
C LEU A 467 10.34 24.42 21.11
N SER A 468 9.73 24.05 22.23
CA SER A 468 8.62 23.11 22.23
C SER A 468 7.31 23.83 21.92
N SER A 469 6.30 23.11 21.45
CA SER A 469 4.95 23.67 21.20
C SER A 469 4.37 24.45 22.40
N ALA A 470 4.59 23.96 23.63
CA ALA A 470 4.15 24.62 24.86
C ALA A 470 4.93 25.89 25.20
N ALA A 471 6.16 26.05 24.69
CA ALA A 471 6.95 27.27 24.89
C ALA A 471 6.40 28.45 24.08
N LEU A 472 5.75 28.21 22.93
CA LEU A 472 5.20 29.24 22.04
C LEU A 472 4.20 30.17 22.74
N ALA A 473 3.43 29.65 23.71
CA ALA A 473 2.48 30.44 24.50
C ALA A 473 3.13 31.51 25.41
N ASN A 474 4.47 31.51 25.52
CA ASN A 474 5.26 32.48 26.27
C ASN A 474 6.21 33.29 25.36
N LEU A 475 5.96 33.25 24.04
CA LEU A 475 6.66 34.04 23.04
C LEU A 475 6.04 35.44 22.97
N THR A 476 6.87 36.47 23.12
CA THR A 476 6.46 37.87 23.02
C THR A 476 7.39 38.63 22.08
N TYR A 477 6.90 39.71 21.49
CA TYR A 477 7.68 40.63 20.67
C TYR A 477 7.65 42.02 21.30
N SER A 478 8.68 42.83 21.02
CA SER A 478 8.67 44.26 21.30
C SER A 478 9.25 44.98 20.09
N HIS A 479 8.47 45.88 19.49
CA HIS A 479 8.97 46.81 18.45
C HIS A 479 10.01 47.75 19.08
N ASP A 480 10.98 48.24 18.31
CA ASP A 480 12.00 49.17 18.82
C ASP A 480 11.66 50.68 18.65
N ASN A 481 10.52 50.96 18.00
CA ASN A 481 9.95 52.32 17.77
C ASN A 481 10.74 53.13 16.71
N ASN A 482 11.14 52.46 15.64
CA ASN A 482 11.83 53.03 14.49
C ASN A 482 10.88 53.56 13.40
N ASP A 483 10.30 54.75 13.59
CA ASP A 483 9.67 55.45 12.46
C ASP A 483 10.71 55.71 11.36
N ASP A 484 10.57 54.99 10.25
CA ASP A 484 11.44 55.08 9.09
C ASP A 484 10.84 55.93 7.96
N ASN A 485 9.57 56.36 8.08
CA ASN A 485 8.79 56.85 6.93
C ASN A 485 7.53 57.67 7.29
N PHE A 486 7.62 58.61 8.24
CA PHE A 486 6.52 59.52 8.63
C PHE A 486 5.30 58.75 9.19
N GLY A 487 5.49 58.06 10.32
CA GLY A 487 4.43 57.30 10.99
C GLY A 487 3.90 56.13 10.16
N ASN A 488 4.74 55.47 9.37
CA ASN A 488 4.34 54.35 8.50
C ASN A 488 5.36 53.20 8.52
N PRO A 489 5.52 52.51 9.67
CA PRO A 489 6.54 51.48 9.87
C PRO A 489 6.35 50.26 8.94
N PRO A 490 7.44 49.54 8.62
CA PRO A 490 7.41 48.39 7.72
C PRO A 490 6.76 47.16 8.37
N PRO A 491 6.27 46.19 7.56
CA PRO A 491 5.88 44.88 8.08
C PRO A 491 7.11 44.04 8.46
N ASP A 492 7.31 43.83 9.76
CA ASP A 492 8.37 42.97 10.30
C ASP A 492 7.91 41.48 10.32
N GLY A 493 8.83 40.55 10.57
CA GLY A 493 8.52 39.13 10.65
C GLY A 493 9.73 38.23 10.85
N PHE A 494 9.48 37.00 11.31
CA PHE A 494 10.53 36.01 11.54
C PHE A 494 10.16 34.64 10.97
N THR A 495 11.18 33.88 10.58
CA THR A 495 11.00 32.56 9.95
C THR A 495 11.23 31.43 10.94
N VAL A 496 10.39 30.40 10.85
CA VAL A 496 10.45 29.21 11.71
C VAL A 496 10.44 27.93 10.86
N ARG A 497 11.17 26.90 11.31
CA ARG A 497 10.99 25.52 10.89
C ARG A 497 10.18 24.80 11.96
N VAL A 498 9.08 24.17 11.56
CA VAL A 498 8.28 23.29 12.41
C VAL A 498 8.49 21.85 11.94
N THR A 499 8.86 20.98 12.87
CA THR A 499 9.20 19.57 12.65
C THR A 499 8.22 18.70 13.44
N ASP A 500 7.64 17.71 12.76
CA ASP A 500 6.74 16.70 13.31
C ASP A 500 7.48 15.53 13.98
N ASP A 501 6.76 14.57 14.56
CA ASP A 501 7.32 13.37 15.18
C ASP A 501 7.46 12.16 14.22
N GLY A 502 7.11 12.35 12.95
CA GLY A 502 7.09 11.32 11.93
C GLY A 502 5.73 10.66 11.69
N GLY A 503 4.66 11.09 12.38
CA GLY A 503 3.27 10.80 11.98
C GLY A 503 2.99 9.30 11.79
N GLY A 504 3.27 8.49 12.81
CA GLY A 504 3.19 7.02 12.74
C GLY A 504 4.29 6.33 11.92
N THR A 505 4.82 6.96 10.86
CA THR A 505 5.91 6.40 10.03
C THR A 505 7.27 6.35 10.75
N GLY A 506 7.42 7.11 11.83
CA GLY A 506 8.69 7.27 12.56
C GLY A 506 9.76 8.05 11.80
N THR A 507 9.41 8.73 10.69
CA THR A 507 10.33 9.55 9.89
C THR A 507 9.86 11.01 9.86
N PRO A 508 10.43 11.89 10.72
CA PRO A 508 10.05 13.30 10.81
C PRO A 508 10.14 14.08 9.49
N GLY A 509 9.08 14.82 9.20
CA GLY A 509 9.01 15.86 8.17
C GLY A 509 9.27 17.26 8.76
N SER A 510 9.19 18.30 7.93
CA SER A 510 9.24 19.69 8.38
C SER A 510 8.65 20.69 7.38
N THR A 511 7.97 21.71 7.91
CA THR A 511 7.52 22.90 7.18
C THR A 511 8.33 24.12 7.60
N THR A 512 8.65 25.01 6.65
CA THR A 512 9.21 26.34 6.94
C THR A 512 8.18 27.41 6.65
N ALA A 513 7.96 28.33 7.59
CA ALA A 513 6.93 29.38 7.49
C ALA A 513 7.46 30.74 8.00
N THR A 514 6.83 31.82 7.54
CA THR A 514 7.06 33.18 8.05
C THR A 514 5.94 33.56 9.00
N ILE A 515 6.30 34.05 10.18
CA ILE A 515 5.39 34.62 11.17
C ILE A 515 5.39 36.12 10.94
N ASN A 516 4.28 36.65 10.42
CA ASN A 516 4.18 38.05 10.04
C ASN A 516 3.79 38.92 11.25
N LEU A 517 4.43 40.08 11.38
CA LEU A 517 4.17 41.11 12.39
C LEU A 517 3.67 42.36 11.65
N SER A 518 2.35 42.50 11.57
CA SER A 518 1.70 43.65 10.94
C SER A 518 1.70 44.82 11.92
N ILE A 519 2.73 45.64 11.86
CA ILE A 519 2.83 46.86 12.67
C ILE A 519 1.73 47.85 12.24
N GLN A 520 1.20 48.61 13.18
CA GLN A 520 0.26 49.71 12.95
C GLN A 520 0.90 51.02 13.42
N PRO A 521 0.80 52.11 12.63
CA PRO A 521 1.17 53.46 13.05
C PRO A 521 0.65 53.83 14.44
N ASN A 522 1.44 54.56 15.22
CA ASN A 522 1.05 55.05 16.53
C ASN A 522 1.76 56.36 16.87
N ASN A 523 1.10 57.49 16.56
CA ASN A 523 1.62 58.85 16.75
C ASN A 523 2.36 59.01 18.07
N ASP A 524 3.57 59.56 18.01
CA ASP A 524 4.44 59.74 19.18
C ASP A 524 3.98 60.96 20.03
N ASP A 525 4.90 61.64 20.73
CA ASP A 525 4.63 62.94 21.35
C ASP A 525 5.63 63.99 20.84
N PRO A 526 5.17 65.21 20.46
CA PRO A 526 6.04 66.30 20.08
C PRO A 526 7.07 66.61 21.16
N VAL A 527 8.34 66.73 20.75
CA VAL A 527 9.48 66.97 21.64
C VAL A 527 9.91 68.43 21.58
N LEU A 528 10.19 69.03 22.74
CA LEU A 528 10.78 70.37 22.81
C LEU A 528 12.26 70.35 22.39
N VAL A 529 12.53 70.80 21.17
CA VAL A 529 13.88 70.86 20.60
C VAL A 529 14.64 72.10 21.08
N THR A 530 13.99 73.27 21.07
CA THR A 530 14.61 74.55 21.47
C THR A 530 13.66 75.38 22.34
N ASN A 531 14.18 75.95 23.43
CA ASN A 531 13.54 77.01 24.20
C ASN A 531 14.62 77.86 24.90
N THR A 532 15.33 78.70 24.14
CA THR A 532 16.43 79.55 24.65
C THR A 532 15.96 80.93 25.10
N GLY A 533 14.71 81.29 24.82
CA GLY A 533 14.21 82.65 24.99
C GLY A 533 14.70 83.60 23.88
N ILE A 534 14.54 84.90 24.11
CA ILE A 534 15.16 85.98 23.32
C ILE A 534 15.77 87.05 24.22
N THR A 535 16.71 87.80 23.64
CA THR A 535 17.06 89.14 24.10
C THR A 535 16.69 90.17 23.03
N LEU A 536 15.90 91.16 23.41
CA LEU A 536 15.56 92.34 22.60
C LEU A 536 16.46 93.50 23.03
N ASN A 537 17.39 93.91 22.16
CA ASN A 537 18.15 95.14 22.33
C ASN A 537 17.35 96.32 21.74
N THR A 538 16.93 97.27 22.57
CA THR A 538 16.08 98.39 22.13
C THR A 538 16.75 99.38 21.17
N LEU A 539 18.08 99.31 20.97
CA LEU A 539 18.78 100.03 19.88
C LEU A 539 18.64 99.36 18.51
N GLU A 540 18.39 98.05 18.46
CA GLU A 540 18.17 97.29 17.21
C GLU A 540 16.73 97.41 16.72
N GLY A 541 15.80 97.70 17.62
CA GLY A 541 14.37 97.92 17.34
C GLY A 541 13.51 97.67 18.57
N LEU A 542 12.20 97.89 18.44
CA LEU A 542 11.21 97.62 19.49
C LEU A 542 10.55 96.24 19.35
N THR A 543 10.97 95.41 18.41
CA THR A 543 10.40 94.08 18.15
C THR A 543 11.46 93.04 17.78
N LYS A 544 11.31 91.79 18.23
CA LYS A 544 12.19 90.67 17.86
C LYS A 544 11.35 89.48 17.41
N VAL A 545 11.56 89.02 16.18
CA VAL A 545 10.95 87.78 15.66
C VAL A 545 11.46 86.58 16.46
N ILE A 546 10.57 85.65 16.78
CA ILE A 546 10.90 84.37 17.40
C ILE A 546 11.02 83.34 16.27
N THR A 547 12.15 82.64 16.21
CA THR A 547 12.49 81.69 15.14
C THR A 547 12.74 80.29 15.72
N PRO A 548 12.91 79.24 14.89
CA PRO A 548 13.24 77.89 15.37
C PRO A 548 14.54 77.82 16.19
N ALA A 549 15.45 78.79 16.04
CA ALA A 549 16.66 78.92 16.86
C ALA A 549 16.40 79.48 18.28
N ASN A 550 15.17 79.91 18.56
CA ASN A 550 14.73 80.46 19.84
C ASN A 550 13.71 79.53 20.52
N LEU A 551 12.69 79.11 19.76
CA LEU A 551 11.63 78.20 20.17
C LEU A 551 11.39 77.21 19.03
N SER A 552 11.48 75.91 19.29
CA SER A 552 11.07 74.89 18.32
C SER A 552 10.64 73.59 19.00
N VAL A 553 9.66 72.94 18.39
CA VAL A 553 9.26 71.56 18.64
C VAL A 553 9.41 70.75 17.36
N ALA A 554 9.58 69.44 17.50
CA ALA A 554 9.60 68.50 16.39
C ALA A 554 8.85 67.23 16.80
N ASP A 555 8.31 66.56 15.80
CA ASP A 555 7.51 65.34 15.91
C ASP A 555 7.76 64.50 14.64
N PRO A 556 7.81 63.16 14.70
CA PRO A 556 8.05 62.33 13.52
C PRO A 556 6.82 62.26 12.60
N ASP A 557 5.65 62.05 13.19
CA ASP A 557 4.37 61.85 12.48
C ASP A 557 3.79 63.18 11.95
N SER A 558 3.85 64.24 12.76
CA SER A 558 3.03 65.44 12.58
C SER A 558 3.73 66.58 11.82
N ALA A 559 3.05 67.14 10.81
CA ALA A 559 3.56 68.27 10.05
C ALA A 559 3.68 69.56 10.89
N THR A 560 4.56 70.49 10.49
CA THR A 560 4.81 71.76 11.19
C THR A 560 3.58 72.67 11.32
N THR A 561 2.57 72.48 10.46
CA THR A 561 1.27 73.15 10.49
C THR A 561 0.28 72.57 11.51
N GLN A 562 0.53 71.35 12.00
CA GLN A 562 -0.28 70.64 12.99
C GLN A 562 0.25 70.93 14.41
N LEU A 563 1.58 70.96 14.56
CA LEU A 563 2.30 71.32 15.78
C LEU A 563 1.94 72.74 16.25
N THR A 564 1.11 72.81 17.29
CA THR A 564 0.41 74.02 17.75
C THR A 564 0.79 74.38 19.18
N TYR A 565 1.27 75.62 19.34
CA TYR A 565 1.51 76.28 20.62
C TYR A 565 0.24 77.00 21.06
N THR A 566 -0.25 76.79 22.28
CA THR A 566 -1.36 77.56 22.88
C THR A 566 -0.86 78.34 24.09
N LEU A 567 -1.08 79.66 24.11
CA LEU A 567 -0.70 80.52 25.23
C LEU A 567 -1.54 80.24 26.48
N THR A 568 -0.88 79.91 27.59
CA THR A 568 -1.48 79.76 28.94
C THR A 568 -1.20 80.96 29.84
N ALA A 569 -0.12 81.71 29.58
CA ALA A 569 0.12 83.04 30.15
C ALA A 569 0.69 83.97 29.06
N ALA A 570 0.24 85.22 28.99
CA ALA A 570 0.73 86.22 28.05
C ALA A 570 1.78 87.14 28.70
N PRO A 571 2.63 87.83 27.91
CA PRO A 571 3.60 88.80 28.45
C PRO A 571 2.93 89.97 29.18
N ASP A 572 3.68 90.62 30.08
CA ASP A 572 3.19 91.73 30.89
C ASP A 572 2.66 92.87 29.96
N PRO A 573 1.36 93.19 30.01
CA PRO A 573 0.74 94.16 29.12
C PRO A 573 1.19 95.61 29.35
N THR A 574 2.01 95.87 30.38
CA THR A 574 2.66 97.16 30.65
C THR A 574 4.11 97.21 30.15
N LEU A 575 4.72 96.06 29.83
CA LEU A 575 6.05 95.95 29.20
C LEU A 575 5.94 95.77 27.69
N GLY A 576 5.16 94.79 27.24
CA GLY A 576 5.14 94.37 25.84
C GLY A 576 3.99 93.44 25.45
N GLY A 577 4.23 92.59 24.47
CA GLY A 577 3.25 91.66 23.94
C GLY A 577 3.85 90.68 22.95
N LEU A 578 3.19 89.53 22.78
CA LEU A 578 3.46 88.62 21.69
C LEU A 578 2.53 89.00 20.52
N GLU A 579 3.05 89.09 19.31
CA GLU A 579 2.31 89.44 18.10
C GLU A 579 2.48 88.35 17.04
N LEU A 580 1.39 88.07 16.32
CA LEU A 580 1.30 87.10 15.23
C LEU A 580 0.95 87.84 13.93
N PHE A 581 1.58 87.47 12.83
CA PHE A 581 1.38 88.10 11.52
C PHE A 581 0.17 87.50 10.79
N ARG A 582 -0.91 88.28 10.70
CA ARG A 582 -2.22 87.88 10.15
C ARG A 582 -2.64 88.86 9.05
N GLY A 583 -3.03 88.35 7.88
CA GLY A 583 -3.66 89.15 6.81
C GLY A 583 -2.85 90.37 6.33
N SER A 584 -1.52 90.28 6.33
CA SER A 584 -0.57 91.39 6.08
C SER A 584 -0.38 92.42 7.22
N THR A 585 -0.84 92.13 8.44
CA THR A 585 -0.68 92.99 9.63
C THR A 585 -0.17 92.20 10.84
N TRP A 586 0.43 92.89 11.82
CA TRP A 586 0.82 92.27 13.10
C TRP A 586 -0.29 92.49 14.14
N VAL A 587 -0.71 91.41 14.81
CA VAL A 587 -1.83 91.41 15.77
C VAL A 587 -1.34 90.85 17.10
N ARG A 588 -1.58 91.57 18.20
CA ARG A 588 -1.20 91.15 19.56
C ARG A 588 -2.08 89.99 20.02
N ILE A 589 -1.46 88.87 20.40
CA ILE A 589 -2.14 87.64 20.85
C ILE A 589 -2.09 87.49 22.37
N GLY A 590 -3.09 86.83 22.95
CA GLY A 590 -3.28 86.68 24.40
C GLY A 590 -3.50 85.23 24.84
N VAL A 591 -3.82 85.03 26.13
CA VAL A 591 -4.10 83.70 26.69
C VAL A 591 -5.26 83.03 25.92
N GLY A 592 -5.10 81.76 25.59
CA GLY A 592 -6.02 80.98 24.76
C GLY A 592 -5.76 81.08 23.25
N ALA A 593 -5.01 82.09 22.78
CA ALA A 593 -4.60 82.17 21.39
C ALA A 593 -3.48 81.16 21.06
N SER A 594 -3.40 80.77 19.79
CA SER A 594 -2.44 79.80 19.28
C SER A 594 -1.68 80.27 18.05
N PHE A 595 -0.51 79.66 17.84
CA PHE A 595 0.33 79.74 16.64
C PHE A 595 1.03 78.37 16.43
N THR A 596 1.52 78.11 15.23
CA THR A 596 2.10 76.82 14.83
C THR A 596 3.63 76.82 14.82
N GLN A 597 4.27 75.65 14.71
CA GLN A 597 5.70 75.56 14.37
C GLN A 597 5.97 76.18 12.99
N ASP A 598 5.01 76.10 12.07
CA ASP A 598 5.04 76.76 10.76
C ASP A 598 5.08 78.31 10.88
N ASP A 599 4.31 78.90 11.79
CA ASP A 599 4.38 80.34 12.11
C ASP A 599 5.76 80.75 12.65
N LEU A 600 6.44 79.89 13.40
CA LEU A 600 7.81 80.14 13.85
C LEU A 600 8.82 80.00 12.70
N ASN A 601 8.66 78.99 11.84
CA ASN A 601 9.52 78.74 10.68
C ASN A 601 9.54 79.93 9.71
N ASP A 602 8.35 80.48 9.42
CA ASP A 602 8.18 81.67 8.57
C ASP A 602 8.53 83.00 9.27
N GLY A 603 8.77 82.98 10.59
CA GLY A 603 8.98 84.19 11.38
C GLY A 603 7.72 85.06 11.52
N ARG A 604 6.52 84.45 11.46
CA ARG A 604 5.21 85.10 11.69
C ARG A 604 4.95 85.43 13.16
N VAL A 605 5.79 84.99 14.11
CA VAL A 605 5.67 85.29 15.55
C VAL A 605 6.77 86.27 15.99
N ARG A 606 6.43 87.32 16.76
CA ARG A 606 7.42 88.23 17.35
C ARG A 606 7.00 88.72 18.73
N TYR A 607 7.98 89.07 19.56
CA TYR A 607 7.74 89.93 20.72
C TYR A 607 7.83 91.41 20.32
N ALA A 608 6.99 92.25 20.91
CA ALA A 608 7.00 93.70 20.77
C ALA A 608 7.05 94.37 22.16
N PHE A 609 7.92 95.37 22.30
CA PHE A 609 8.06 96.18 23.51
C PHE A 609 7.28 97.49 23.37
N HIS A 610 6.40 97.76 24.34
CA HIS A 610 5.44 98.87 24.29
C HIS A 610 5.70 99.94 25.37
N GLN A 611 6.46 99.62 26.42
CA GLN A 611 6.73 100.57 27.49
C GLN A 611 7.58 101.76 27.01
N ALA A 612 7.19 102.97 27.40
CA ALA A 612 8.04 104.15 27.27
C ALA A 612 9.10 104.15 28.37
N SER A 613 10.29 103.62 28.07
CA SER A 613 11.42 103.61 29.00
C SER A 613 12.01 105.01 29.20
N SER A 614 12.32 105.35 30.46
CA SER A 614 12.95 106.62 30.84
C SER A 614 14.09 106.40 31.85
N GLY A 615 15.04 105.54 31.49
CA GLY A 615 16.21 105.21 32.29
C GLY A 615 16.92 103.96 31.79
N ASP A 616 18.16 103.78 32.26
CA ASP A 616 19.05 102.67 31.89
C ASP A 616 18.67 101.40 32.68
N GLN A 617 17.54 100.78 32.33
CA GLN A 617 16.98 99.62 33.04
C GLN A 617 16.60 98.50 32.07
N SER A 618 17.28 97.36 32.16
CA SER A 618 16.86 96.12 31.50
C SER A 618 15.64 95.52 32.22
N PHE A 619 14.72 94.90 31.47
CA PHE A 619 13.50 94.26 31.97
C PHE A 619 13.49 92.77 31.67
N ALA A 620 12.75 92.00 32.47
CA ALA A 620 12.45 90.59 32.21
C ALA A 620 10.93 90.43 32.07
N ASP A 621 10.53 89.74 31.01
CA ASP A 621 9.15 89.43 30.64
C ASP A 621 9.09 87.96 30.17
N SER A 622 7.90 87.37 30.07
CA SER A 622 7.76 85.97 29.66
C SER A 622 6.34 85.64 29.21
N PHE A 623 6.20 84.61 28.38
CA PHE A 623 4.91 83.96 28.14
C PHE A 623 5.00 82.48 28.44
N SER A 624 3.88 81.87 28.82
CA SER A 624 3.77 80.43 29.03
C SER A 624 2.82 79.81 28.01
N PHE A 625 3.10 78.56 27.63
CA PHE A 625 2.40 77.86 26.57
C PHE A 625 2.31 76.34 26.84
N GLN A 626 1.41 75.68 26.13
CA GLN A 626 1.34 74.22 25.97
C GLN A 626 1.48 73.87 24.48
N VAL A 627 1.86 72.63 24.16
CA VAL A 627 2.04 72.14 22.78
C VAL A 627 1.23 70.87 22.55
N ARG A 628 0.59 70.79 21.39
CA ARG A 628 -0.19 69.66 20.85
C ARG A 628 0.10 69.51 19.36
N ASP A 629 -0.10 68.33 18.80
CA ASP A 629 -0.09 68.06 17.35
C ASP A 629 -1.50 68.08 16.72
N SER A 630 -2.55 67.79 17.50
CA SER A 630 -3.93 67.53 17.02
C SER A 630 -4.17 66.12 16.46
N GLU A 631 -3.22 65.21 16.64
CA GLU A 631 -3.30 63.79 16.29
C GLU A 631 -3.68 62.95 17.54
N VAL A 632 -3.78 61.63 17.38
CA VAL A 632 -4.14 60.71 18.48
C VAL A 632 -3.17 59.54 18.56
N ARG A 633 -2.46 59.48 19.68
CA ARG A 633 -1.72 58.31 20.14
C ARG A 633 -2.70 57.28 20.69
N GLU A 634 -2.64 56.03 20.23
CA GLU A 634 -3.55 54.94 20.63
C GLU A 634 -2.89 54.02 21.69
N TYR A 635 -1.60 53.70 21.53
CA TYR A 635 -0.79 52.87 22.44
C TYR A 635 0.22 53.72 23.24
N PRO A 636 0.45 53.46 24.55
CA PRO A 636 -0.15 52.41 25.38
C PRO A 636 -1.51 52.79 25.98
N SER A 637 -1.93 54.06 25.83
CA SER A 637 -3.25 54.52 26.21
C SER A 637 -3.68 55.70 25.34
N ARG A 638 -4.95 55.68 24.93
CA ARG A 638 -5.52 56.60 23.94
C ARG A 638 -5.58 58.05 24.44
N ARG A 639 -4.82 58.96 23.82
CA ARG A 639 -4.79 60.41 24.16
C ARG A 639 -4.30 61.30 23.02
N GLU A 640 -4.27 62.61 23.26
CA GLU A 640 -3.59 63.58 22.39
C GLU A 640 -2.09 63.35 22.40
N GLY A 641 -1.45 63.51 21.24
CA GLY A 641 -0.03 63.80 21.21
C GLY A 641 0.24 65.25 21.64
N GLY A 642 1.27 65.43 22.46
CA GLY A 642 1.67 66.76 22.93
C GLY A 642 2.78 66.69 23.96
N ILE A 643 3.26 67.85 24.41
CA ILE A 643 4.26 67.86 25.49
C ILE A 643 3.53 67.62 26.82
N TRP A 644 3.46 66.36 27.25
CA TRP A 644 2.90 65.97 28.55
C TRP A 644 3.93 66.07 29.68
N LYS A 645 3.46 66.27 30.91
CA LYS A 645 4.29 66.08 32.11
C LYS A 645 4.82 64.65 32.18
N ALA A 646 5.96 64.45 32.85
CA ALA A 646 6.57 63.13 33.05
C ALA A 646 5.73 62.11 33.87
N ASP A 647 4.61 62.54 34.47
CA ASP A 647 3.62 61.68 35.12
C ASP A 647 2.39 61.36 34.25
N GLY A 648 2.32 61.90 33.02
CA GLY A 648 1.20 61.76 32.10
C GLY A 648 -0.10 62.45 32.52
N SER A 649 -0.09 63.29 33.57
CA SER A 649 -1.32 63.83 34.17
C SER A 649 -1.98 64.96 33.36
N ASP A 650 -1.18 65.92 32.90
CA ASP A 650 -1.60 67.06 32.08
C ASP A 650 -0.51 67.41 31.06
N LEU A 651 -0.88 68.19 30.04
CA LEU A 651 0.06 68.89 29.17
C LEU A 651 0.94 69.86 29.97
N GLN A 652 2.26 69.77 29.77
CA GLN A 652 3.26 70.58 30.43
C GLN A 652 3.12 72.04 30.02
N THR A 653 2.92 72.92 31.00
CA THR A 653 3.09 74.35 30.78
C THR A 653 4.59 74.67 30.73
N LEU A 654 5.04 75.13 29.57
CA LEU A 654 6.39 75.61 29.31
C LEU A 654 6.41 77.14 29.39
N THR A 655 7.56 77.74 29.69
CA THR A 655 7.72 79.20 29.73
C THR A 655 8.84 79.63 28.78
N PHE A 656 8.58 80.66 27.99
CA PHE A 656 9.52 81.33 27.12
C PHE A 656 9.94 82.66 27.74
N ASN A 657 11.24 82.85 27.94
CA ASN A 657 11.78 84.04 28.60
C ASN A 657 12.16 85.14 27.58
N VAL A 658 11.81 86.38 27.90
CA VAL A 658 12.11 87.58 27.10
C VAL A 658 12.91 88.55 27.96
N ASN A 659 14.18 88.75 27.62
CA ASN A 659 15.01 89.79 28.23
C ASN A 659 14.95 91.04 27.33
N ILE A 660 14.57 92.19 27.88
CA ILE A 660 14.61 93.47 27.18
C ILE A 660 15.79 94.27 27.71
N ASP A 661 16.75 94.59 26.84
CA ASP A 661 17.89 95.42 27.19
C ASP A 661 17.71 96.87 26.73
N VAL A 662 17.97 97.79 27.65
CA VAL A 662 17.82 99.24 27.48
C VAL A 662 19.16 99.90 27.79
N PRO A 663 20.07 99.95 26.82
CA PRO A 663 21.45 100.36 27.06
C PRO A 663 21.59 101.88 27.30
N PRO A 664 22.62 102.30 28.05
CA PRO A 664 22.75 103.69 28.48
C PRO A 664 22.76 104.74 27.36
N ASN A 665 22.03 105.85 27.60
CA ASN A 665 21.96 107.03 26.72
C ASN A 665 21.24 106.82 25.37
N ALA A 666 20.19 105.99 25.33
CA ALA A 666 19.25 105.97 24.20
C ALA A 666 18.51 107.33 24.08
N PHE A 667 19.03 108.22 23.22
CA PHE A 667 18.54 109.60 23.10
C PHE A 667 17.13 109.72 22.50
N GLY A 668 16.13 109.86 23.37
CA GLY A 668 14.98 110.73 23.12
C GLY A 668 14.01 110.33 21.99
N GLY A 669 13.79 109.04 21.76
CA GLY A 669 12.68 108.58 20.91
C GLY A 669 11.33 108.69 21.64
N THR A 670 10.47 109.64 21.26
CA THR A 670 9.10 109.72 21.80
C THR A 670 8.21 108.63 21.19
N GLY A 671 8.30 107.42 21.73
CA GLY A 671 7.40 106.33 21.41
C GLY A 671 8.01 104.95 21.61
N GLY A 672 7.63 104.28 22.70
CA GLY A 672 7.29 102.86 22.59
C GLY A 672 6.15 102.70 21.57
N ILE A 673 5.99 101.53 20.96
CA ILE A 673 4.93 101.33 19.96
C ILE A 673 3.59 101.62 20.63
N GLN A 674 2.89 102.68 20.18
CA GLN A 674 1.52 102.99 20.62
C GLN A 674 0.69 101.72 20.50
N ASN A 675 0.10 101.27 21.61
CA ASN A 675 -0.66 100.03 21.65
C ASN A 675 -1.59 99.95 20.43
N PRO A 676 -1.46 98.93 19.56
CA PRO A 676 -2.55 98.54 18.67
C PRO A 676 -3.80 98.45 19.53
N THR A 677 -4.94 98.98 19.05
CA THR A 677 -6.17 99.04 19.86
C THR A 677 -6.42 97.68 20.46
N VAL A 678 -6.43 97.59 21.80
CA VAL A 678 -6.56 96.32 22.50
C VAL A 678 -7.95 95.79 22.25
N VAL A 679 -8.08 95.01 21.19
CA VAL A 679 -9.22 94.12 21.00
C VAL A 679 -9.08 93.12 22.14
N GLY A 680 -9.98 93.23 23.11
CA GLY A 680 -9.97 92.35 24.27
C GLY A 680 -10.17 90.92 23.78
N ASN A 681 -9.11 90.12 23.85
CA ASN A 681 -9.16 88.68 23.57
C ASN A 681 -9.87 87.97 24.74
N ASN A 682 -11.14 88.33 24.92
CA ASN A 682 -12.09 87.60 25.73
C ASN A 682 -12.19 86.18 25.14
N PRO A 683 -12.42 85.14 25.95
CA PRO A 683 -12.63 83.79 25.43
C PRO A 683 -13.74 83.79 24.36
N PRO A 684 -13.58 83.04 23.26
CA PRO A 684 -14.58 82.94 22.20
C PRO A 684 -15.97 82.62 22.78
N THR A 685 -16.97 83.42 22.43
CA THR A 685 -18.31 83.32 23.00
C THR A 685 -19.15 82.39 22.14
N THR A 686 -19.47 81.19 22.65
CA THR A 686 -20.35 80.24 21.97
C THR A 686 -21.81 80.70 22.08
N ASP A 687 -22.18 81.59 21.17
CA ASP A 687 -23.52 82.20 21.07
C ASP A 687 -24.62 81.17 20.82
N LEU A 688 -24.28 80.06 20.14
CA LEU A 688 -25.22 78.96 19.89
C LEU A 688 -24.55 77.58 19.92
N ASN A 689 -25.13 76.67 20.70
CA ASN A 689 -24.91 75.23 20.59
C ASN A 689 -26.28 74.54 20.72
N GLY A 690 -27.00 74.43 19.60
CA GLY A 690 -28.36 73.89 19.54
C GLY A 690 -28.43 72.36 19.51
N GLY A 691 -27.30 71.69 19.26
CA GLY A 691 -27.22 70.24 19.07
C GLY A 691 -27.92 69.73 17.81
N ILE A 692 -27.77 68.43 17.55
CA ILE A 692 -28.52 67.70 16.50
C ILE A 692 -29.42 66.68 17.19
N ALA A 693 -30.70 67.02 17.33
CA ALA A 693 -31.64 66.23 18.13
C ALA A 693 -32.12 64.92 17.46
N ASN A 694 -32.07 64.83 16.13
CA ASN A 694 -32.43 63.63 15.37
C ASN A 694 -31.62 63.58 14.07
N LEU A 695 -31.16 62.37 13.73
CA LEU A 695 -30.59 61.98 12.43
C LEU A 695 -31.18 60.61 12.08
N ASN A 696 -31.57 60.38 10.83
CA ASN A 696 -32.04 59.06 10.40
C ASN A 696 -30.84 58.12 10.17
N GLU A 697 -31.05 56.82 10.33
CA GLU A 697 -30.06 55.79 9.98
C GLU A 697 -29.62 55.95 8.51
N GLY A 698 -28.30 55.97 8.27
CA GLY A 698 -27.71 56.25 6.94
C GLY A 698 -27.82 57.70 6.44
N GLY A 699 -28.37 58.62 7.24
CA GLY A 699 -28.42 60.05 6.92
C GLY A 699 -27.14 60.81 7.29
N SER A 700 -26.98 62.02 6.74
CA SER A 700 -25.96 63.02 7.10
C SER A 700 -26.64 64.39 7.27
N ARG A 701 -26.05 65.29 8.06
CA ARG A 701 -26.63 66.62 8.32
C ARG A 701 -25.56 67.65 8.65
N THR A 702 -25.35 68.57 7.72
CA THR A 702 -24.50 69.76 7.88
C THR A 702 -24.68 70.46 9.22
N ILE A 703 -23.57 70.62 9.95
CA ILE A 703 -23.44 71.55 11.06
C ILE A 703 -23.24 72.93 10.44
N THR A 704 -24.20 73.81 10.66
CA THR A 704 -24.22 75.19 10.14
C THR A 704 -24.17 76.18 11.30
N SER A 705 -23.92 77.47 11.01
CA SER A 705 -23.94 78.54 12.01
C SER A 705 -25.31 78.75 12.69
N ALA A 706 -26.36 78.08 12.22
CA ALA A 706 -27.67 77.99 12.89
C ALA A 706 -27.79 76.82 13.89
N LEU A 707 -26.71 76.06 14.11
CA LEU A 707 -26.61 74.94 15.06
C LEU A 707 -25.40 75.07 15.99
N LEU A 708 -24.26 75.47 15.45
CA LEU A 708 -23.02 75.73 16.19
C LEU A 708 -22.46 77.08 15.74
N ASN A 709 -22.37 78.05 16.64
CA ASN A 709 -21.79 79.36 16.34
C ASN A 709 -21.05 79.91 17.55
N THR A 710 -19.78 80.23 17.35
CA THR A 710 -18.92 80.92 18.30
C THR A 710 -18.36 82.17 17.64
N THR A 711 -18.58 83.34 18.25
CA THR A 711 -17.93 84.58 17.82
C THR A 711 -16.81 85.01 18.75
N ASP A 712 -15.84 85.71 18.20
CA ASP A 712 -14.79 86.41 18.93
C ASP A 712 -14.63 87.79 18.26
N THR A 713 -14.41 88.83 19.05
CA THR A 713 -14.16 90.17 18.51
C THR A 713 -12.72 90.36 18.01
N ALA A 714 -11.79 89.50 18.43
CA ALA A 714 -10.36 89.55 18.09
C ALA A 714 -9.95 88.55 16.98
N ASN A 715 -10.69 87.45 16.82
CA ASN A 715 -10.39 86.39 15.84
C ASN A 715 -11.42 86.34 14.70
N THR A 716 -10.95 86.10 13.48
CA THR A 716 -11.81 85.77 12.34
C THR A 716 -12.37 84.35 12.47
N PRO A 717 -13.44 83.98 11.74
CA PRO A 717 -13.99 82.62 11.78
C PRO A 717 -12.98 81.51 11.44
N SER A 718 -11.93 81.79 10.65
CA SER A 718 -10.86 80.84 10.33
C SER A 718 -9.85 80.65 11.48
N GLU A 719 -9.93 81.45 12.53
CA GLU A 719 -9.03 81.46 13.70
C GLU A 719 -9.77 81.06 15.00
N ILE A 720 -11.04 80.65 14.89
CA ILE A 720 -11.84 80.06 15.97
C ILE A 720 -11.91 78.56 15.69
N VAL A 721 -11.25 77.75 16.52
CA VAL A 721 -11.05 76.31 16.30
C VAL A 721 -11.83 75.47 17.32
N TYR A 722 -12.52 74.43 16.86
CA TYR A 722 -13.20 73.44 17.67
C TYR A 722 -12.38 72.13 17.72
N ARG A 723 -11.99 71.67 18.93
CA ARG A 723 -11.43 70.31 19.15
C ARG A 723 -12.56 69.34 19.49
N ILE A 724 -12.69 68.20 18.80
CA ILE A 724 -13.77 67.22 19.06
C ILE A 724 -13.48 66.42 20.34
N THR A 725 -13.93 66.92 21.49
CA THR A 725 -13.63 66.34 22.82
C THR A 725 -14.38 65.05 23.16
N SER A 726 -15.41 64.72 22.38
CA SER A 726 -16.09 63.42 22.40
C SER A 726 -16.68 63.14 21.03
N LEU A 727 -16.70 61.87 20.60
CA LEU A 727 -17.35 61.44 19.36
C LEU A 727 -18.84 61.15 19.59
N PRO A 728 -19.70 61.30 18.55
CA PRO A 728 -21.10 60.90 18.65
C PRO A 728 -21.22 59.39 18.88
N THR A 729 -22.23 58.96 19.66
CA THR A 729 -22.46 57.54 19.99
C THR A 729 -22.92 56.70 18.79
N SER A 730 -23.28 57.34 17.68
CA SER A 730 -23.61 56.70 16.40
C SER A 730 -23.39 57.70 15.26
N GLY A 731 -22.84 57.22 14.13
CA GLY A 731 -22.38 58.09 13.04
C GLY A 731 -20.98 58.65 13.27
N ALA A 732 -20.59 59.64 12.48
CA ALA A 732 -19.32 60.37 12.58
C ALA A 732 -19.55 61.85 12.27
N ILE A 733 -18.66 62.72 12.75
CA ILE A 733 -18.57 64.11 12.28
C ILE A 733 -17.60 64.11 11.09
N GLN A 734 -17.94 64.74 9.98
CA GLN A 734 -17.06 64.83 8.81
C GLN A 734 -16.72 66.28 8.45
N LEU A 735 -15.49 66.52 7.99
CA LEU A 735 -15.04 67.77 7.40
C LEU A 735 -14.75 67.51 5.91
N ASN A 736 -15.47 68.19 5.02
CA ASN A 736 -15.44 67.97 3.56
C ASN A 736 -15.67 66.50 3.15
N GLY A 737 -16.42 65.73 3.95
CA GLY A 737 -16.68 64.30 3.73
C GLY A 737 -15.62 63.33 4.30
N VAL A 738 -14.55 63.84 4.91
CA VAL A 738 -13.57 63.03 5.66
C VAL A 738 -13.97 62.99 7.13
N SER A 739 -14.14 61.80 7.70
CA SER A 739 -14.50 61.64 9.12
C SER A 739 -13.39 62.16 10.04
N LEU A 740 -13.74 63.07 10.95
CA LEU A 740 -12.85 63.54 12.00
C LEU A 740 -12.90 62.57 13.20
N GLY A 741 -11.72 62.18 13.68
CA GLY A 741 -11.57 61.39 14.89
C GLY A 741 -11.84 62.19 16.17
N LEU A 742 -11.69 61.54 17.32
CA LEU A 742 -11.57 62.26 18.59
C LEU A 742 -10.38 63.23 18.48
N TYR A 743 -10.54 64.44 19.00
CA TYR A 743 -9.58 65.53 18.93
C TYR A 743 -9.26 66.12 17.55
N GLY A 744 -9.71 65.50 16.45
CA GLY A 744 -9.80 66.15 15.15
C GLY A 744 -10.53 67.50 15.25
N SER A 745 -10.12 68.47 14.43
CA SER A 745 -10.55 69.86 14.57
C SER A 745 -11.08 70.49 13.28
N PHE A 746 -11.86 71.55 13.44
CA PHE A 746 -12.42 72.36 12.35
C PHE A 746 -12.64 73.81 12.82
N THR A 747 -12.73 74.75 11.88
CA THR A 747 -12.90 76.18 12.20
C THR A 747 -14.36 76.64 12.18
N GLN A 748 -14.69 77.78 12.80
CA GLN A 748 -15.99 78.44 12.58
C GLN A 748 -16.19 78.76 11.09
N ALA A 749 -15.13 79.09 10.35
CA ALA A 749 -15.22 79.27 8.90
C ALA A 749 -15.64 77.98 8.16
N ASP A 750 -15.27 76.79 8.64
CA ASP A 750 -15.73 75.54 8.04
C ASP A 750 -17.22 75.27 8.30
N VAL A 751 -17.72 75.69 9.47
CA VAL A 751 -19.16 75.67 9.80
C VAL A 751 -19.93 76.70 8.94
N ASP A 752 -19.42 77.92 8.82
CA ASP A 752 -20.01 78.99 7.99
C ASP A 752 -20.03 78.61 6.49
N ASN A 753 -19.00 77.90 6.02
CA ASN A 753 -18.91 77.39 4.65
C ASN A 753 -19.59 76.02 4.47
N ASN A 754 -20.36 75.53 5.46
CA ASN A 754 -21.16 74.30 5.38
C ASN A 754 -20.34 73.03 5.09
N ARG A 755 -19.07 73.00 5.52
CA ARG A 755 -18.12 71.90 5.28
C ARG A 755 -18.18 70.79 6.32
N VAL A 756 -18.78 71.06 7.48
CA VAL A 756 -18.89 70.11 8.60
C VAL A 756 -20.26 69.42 8.54
N THR A 757 -20.33 68.09 8.61
CA THR A 757 -21.55 67.29 8.32
C THR A 757 -21.69 66.01 9.14
#